data_AF-G4YZV7-F1
#
_entry.id   AF-G4YZV7-F1
#
_cell.length_a   1.000
_cell.length_b   1.000
_cell.length_c   1.000
_cell.angle_alpha   90.00
_cell.angle_beta   90.00
_cell.angle_gamma   90.00
#
_symmetry.space_group_name_H-M   'P 1'
#
loop_
_entity.id
_entity.type
_entity.pdbx_description
1 polymer ?
#
loop_
_entity_poly.entity_id
_entity_poly.type
_entity_poly.pdbx_seq_one_letter_code
_entity_poly.pdbx_strand_id
1 'polypeptide(L)'
;MVQDIQRRDDNAEESNDDFIVLANREELPVVGDARYFDDIESRNLYGDSLQKKVEEDPNATDAWLLLAIYHLELDVELSDEAANLSDNARLQQQLVFLCKELNVMYRSGTSRKLNIEESNLKRCLHTLSRALEIEANAYCEALWLLYLHLCGQVTSKQTEIDTVEQAVQFLPSSHVLWLRYVSTYDFDSVGMAEGIYWRLLEHLARVNSGEDGQASDPSPKKELSILLTAICFHLCIKLWRAGATKRVLELLSALLQIGDTSSEFGWCKMVRSQLRGDETVVICLVFAHALLFNEMPKIIEHWVAASSYEAVPIKKMAYTIESLESHHSTVDKDGFDQVFVTYDLAFQTYQSKCHGVQETGGVVLSNWMLLLSLQDEGGERDEPLKTFLDDKLDMIKRFPVASHTAAKLLMDKPSGEQQAHQIMHTMMNQDSQGLFPEALHHYLFACRQSSALVSALDKAFPDVMQRLACLLKVDTNKVEKFIQDIMRDTSNISKARALNALLDALLDAWMGQLSVLHRDMSQKSVLEQQESPRTDIYVALDICLLMGILLEPSAAVDGLQMVLSSSHFGSLSLEARQLAWMQRFVFEVDLLQQEDVGSSPWREHQAGLAKLFRKYVGEMSVEAEMLRQVSKQIKDDMERNAVEDAVCGCLYPERHQLITYDVNIEIFRLCLAAVAGPEQTTFYASFTDSLALSSEFSLAFSGT
;
A
#
# COMPACT_ATOMS: atom_id res chain seq x y z
N MET A 1 -17.63 -9.99 -87.51
CA MET A 1 -18.05 -8.99 -88.52
C MET A 1 -19.48 -9.31 -88.89
N VAL A 2 -20.33 -8.27 -88.93
CA VAL A 2 -21.75 -8.24 -89.34
C VAL A 2 -22.79 -8.46 -88.23
N GLN A 3 -23.56 -7.39 -88.02
CA GLN A 3 -24.79 -7.22 -87.23
C GLN A 3 -25.96 -7.96 -87.90
N ASP A 4 -27.00 -8.38 -87.15
CA ASP A 4 -28.35 -7.79 -87.33
C ASP A 4 -29.44 -8.38 -86.41
N ILE A 5 -30.50 -7.58 -86.29
CA ILE A 5 -31.70 -7.60 -85.44
C ILE A 5 -32.82 -8.50 -85.99
N GLN A 6 -33.62 -9.14 -85.11
CA GLN A 6 -35.11 -9.35 -85.20
C GLN A 6 -35.60 -10.20 -84.00
N ARG A 7 -36.44 -9.71 -83.06
CA ARG A 7 -37.93 -9.56 -83.01
C ARG A 7 -38.77 -10.87 -82.94
N ARG A 8 -39.47 -11.04 -81.79
CA ARG A 8 -40.90 -11.40 -81.53
C ARG A 8 -41.20 -12.64 -80.65
N ASP A 9 -41.98 -12.35 -79.59
CA ASP A 9 -43.23 -12.97 -79.07
C ASP A 9 -43.36 -14.51 -79.00
N ASP A 10 -43.52 -15.08 -77.80
CA ASP A 10 -44.81 -15.52 -77.22
C ASP A 10 -44.64 -16.48 -76.01
N ASN A 11 -45.62 -16.42 -75.10
CA ASN A 11 -45.76 -17.15 -73.84
C ASN A 11 -45.80 -18.70 -73.98
N ALA A 12 -45.25 -19.43 -72.99
CA ALA A 12 -45.97 -20.40 -72.12
C ALA A 12 -45.05 -21.43 -71.42
N GLU A 13 -45.34 -21.62 -70.13
CA GLU A 13 -45.22 -22.84 -69.30
C GLU A 13 -43.84 -23.43 -68.90
N GLU A 14 -43.54 -23.19 -67.62
CA GLU A 14 -42.89 -24.02 -66.60
C GLU A 14 -41.98 -25.20 -67.01
N SER A 15 -40.70 -25.08 -66.67
CA SER A 15 -39.84 -26.21 -66.30
C SER A 15 -38.67 -25.72 -65.45
N ASN A 16 -38.51 -26.32 -64.27
CA ASN A 16 -37.38 -26.17 -63.35
C ASN A 16 -36.04 -26.21 -64.09
N ASP A 17 -35.14 -25.27 -63.75
CA ASP A 17 -33.75 -25.61 -63.49
C ASP A 17 -33.03 -24.53 -62.68
N ASP A 18 -32.12 -25.07 -61.89
CA ASP A 18 -31.10 -24.52 -61.02
C ASP A 18 -30.31 -23.28 -61.54
N PHE A 19 -30.02 -22.38 -60.58
CA PHE A 19 -28.92 -21.41 -60.48
C PHE A 19 -28.89 -20.07 -61.28
N ILE A 20 -29.13 -19.00 -60.50
CA ILE A 20 -28.48 -17.67 -60.39
C ILE A 20 -28.07 -16.91 -61.67
N VAL A 21 -28.80 -15.81 -61.94
CA VAL A 21 -28.22 -14.53 -62.39
C VAL A 21 -29.00 -13.37 -61.75
N LEU A 22 -28.42 -12.74 -60.72
CA LEU A 22 -28.81 -11.39 -60.29
C LEU A 22 -27.94 -10.39 -61.04
N ALA A 23 -28.53 -9.66 -61.99
CA ALA A 23 -27.97 -8.44 -62.52
C ALA A 23 -29.09 -7.41 -62.71
N ASN A 24 -29.29 -6.56 -61.71
CA ASN A 24 -28.94 -5.15 -61.85
C ASN A 24 -29.04 -4.46 -60.49
N ARG A 25 -27.89 -3.88 -60.10
CA ARG A 25 -27.76 -2.60 -59.40
C ARG A 25 -29.07 -1.81 -59.33
N GLU A 26 -29.72 -1.86 -58.18
CA GLU A 26 -30.36 -0.69 -57.62
C GLU A 26 -29.53 -0.23 -56.42
N GLU A 27 -29.40 1.07 -56.32
CA GLU A 27 -28.42 1.81 -55.54
C GLU A 27 -28.56 1.50 -54.04
N LEU A 28 -27.40 1.30 -53.39
CA LEU A 28 -27.30 1.27 -51.93
C LEU A 28 -28.02 2.49 -51.35
N PRO A 29 -28.97 2.35 -50.41
CA PRO A 29 -29.37 3.48 -49.59
C PRO A 29 -28.18 3.87 -48.72
N VAL A 30 -27.86 5.16 -48.77
CA VAL A 30 -26.92 5.84 -47.88
C VAL A 30 -27.20 5.43 -46.44
N VAL A 31 -26.15 4.97 -45.75
CA VAL A 31 -26.15 4.68 -44.31
C VAL A 31 -26.66 5.91 -43.57
N GLY A 32 -27.90 5.83 -43.08
CA GLY A 32 -28.49 6.79 -42.16
C GLY A 32 -28.55 6.19 -40.76
N ASP A 33 -28.26 7.03 -39.76
CA ASP A 33 -28.44 6.79 -38.33
C ASP A 33 -29.74 6.04 -38.01
N ALA A 34 -29.66 4.74 -37.72
CA ALA A 34 -30.77 3.95 -37.22
C ALA A 34 -30.31 3.04 -36.08
N ARG A 35 -30.98 3.19 -34.92
CA ARG A 35 -30.58 2.81 -33.56
C ARG A 35 -30.96 1.40 -33.10
N TYR A 36 -31.30 0.44 -33.96
CA TYR A 36 -31.74 -0.88 -33.46
C TYR A 36 -31.29 -2.02 -34.37
N PHE A 37 -30.56 -2.98 -33.77
CA PHE A 37 -30.37 -4.33 -34.28
C PHE A 37 -30.55 -5.28 -33.10
N ASP A 38 -31.67 -5.99 -33.07
CA ASP A 38 -31.93 -7.12 -32.17
C ASP A 38 -31.84 -8.41 -32.98
N ASP A 39 -31.11 -9.41 -32.48
CA ASP A 39 -31.62 -10.78 -32.32
C ASP A 39 -30.61 -11.69 -31.59
N ILE A 40 -30.87 -12.08 -30.32
CA ILE A 40 -30.26 -13.24 -29.63
C ILE A 40 -31.25 -13.79 -28.59
N GLU A 41 -32.10 -14.75 -28.95
CA GLU A 41 -33.28 -15.17 -28.17
C GLU A 41 -33.10 -16.35 -27.17
N SER A 42 -31.87 -16.74 -26.75
CA SER A 42 -31.73 -17.95 -25.90
C SER A 42 -30.85 -17.87 -24.64
N ARG A 43 -30.40 -16.67 -24.24
CA ARG A 43 -29.77 -16.42 -22.92
C ARG A 43 -30.61 -15.52 -21.98
N ASN A 44 -31.84 -15.19 -22.35
CA ASN A 44 -32.48 -13.92 -21.93
C ASN A 44 -33.28 -13.90 -20.62
N LEU A 45 -33.67 -15.00 -19.98
CA LEU A 45 -34.64 -14.94 -18.86
C LEU A 45 -34.21 -14.09 -17.63
N TYR A 46 -32.92 -14.14 -17.25
CA TYR A 46 -32.41 -13.32 -16.13
C TYR A 46 -32.17 -11.87 -16.54
N GLY A 47 -31.62 -11.65 -17.74
CA GLY A 47 -31.48 -10.32 -18.34
C GLY A 47 -32.82 -9.62 -18.52
N ASP A 48 -33.84 -10.34 -19.00
CA ASP A 48 -35.22 -9.87 -19.15
C ASP A 48 -35.85 -9.54 -17.80
N SER A 49 -35.56 -10.32 -16.76
CA SER A 49 -36.01 -10.01 -15.41
C SER A 49 -35.33 -8.76 -14.83
N LEU A 50 -34.04 -8.54 -15.09
CA LEU A 50 -33.32 -7.33 -14.67
C LEU A 50 -33.80 -6.11 -15.45
N GLN A 51 -34.01 -6.26 -16.75
CA GLN A 51 -34.55 -5.21 -17.61
C GLN A 51 -35.95 -4.82 -17.17
N LYS A 52 -36.80 -5.80 -16.86
CA LYS A 52 -38.14 -5.54 -16.31
C LYS A 52 -38.07 -4.86 -14.94
N LYS A 53 -37.13 -5.23 -14.07
CA LYS A 53 -36.93 -4.55 -12.76
C LYS A 53 -36.52 -3.09 -12.92
N VAL A 54 -35.64 -2.81 -13.88
CA VAL A 54 -35.21 -1.45 -14.22
C VAL A 54 -36.36 -0.63 -14.83
N GLU A 55 -37.23 -1.25 -15.62
CA GLU A 55 -38.42 -0.61 -16.19
C GLU A 55 -39.51 -0.37 -15.14
N GLU A 56 -39.63 -1.26 -14.15
CA GLU A 56 -40.58 -1.15 -13.03
C GLU A 56 -40.11 -0.14 -11.97
N ASP A 57 -38.80 -0.08 -11.67
CA ASP A 57 -38.19 0.91 -10.78
C ASP A 57 -36.91 1.52 -11.38
N PRO A 58 -37.04 2.62 -12.16
CA PRO A 58 -35.90 3.26 -12.80
C PRO A 58 -34.87 3.87 -11.83
N ASN A 59 -35.24 4.10 -10.57
CA ASN A 59 -34.36 4.68 -9.56
C ASN A 59 -33.51 3.63 -8.82
N ALA A 60 -33.69 2.34 -9.12
CA ALA A 60 -32.94 1.26 -8.50
C ALA A 60 -31.53 1.14 -9.13
N THR A 61 -30.57 1.89 -8.62
CA THR A 61 -29.17 1.92 -9.07
C THR A 61 -28.53 0.53 -9.15
N ASP A 62 -28.78 -0.32 -8.14
CA ASP A 62 -28.28 -1.69 -8.10
C ASP A 62 -28.76 -2.51 -9.30
N ALA A 63 -30.02 -2.34 -9.71
CA ALA A 63 -30.59 -3.08 -10.84
C ALA A 63 -29.92 -2.69 -12.17
N TRP A 64 -29.54 -1.41 -12.32
CA TRP A 64 -28.78 -0.93 -13.47
C TRP A 64 -27.34 -1.46 -13.49
N LEU A 65 -26.64 -1.47 -12.35
CA LEU A 65 -25.29 -2.04 -12.23
C LEU A 65 -25.29 -3.54 -12.57
N LEU A 66 -26.25 -4.28 -12.03
CA LEU A 66 -26.42 -5.71 -12.29
C LEU A 66 -26.68 -5.99 -13.78
N LEU A 67 -27.53 -5.19 -14.42
CA LEU A 67 -27.83 -5.32 -15.85
C LEU A 67 -26.61 -4.98 -16.72
N ALA A 68 -25.84 -3.95 -16.36
CA ALA A 68 -24.62 -3.58 -17.07
C ALA A 68 -23.55 -4.68 -17.01
N ILE A 69 -23.30 -5.24 -15.81
CA ILE A 69 -22.35 -6.34 -15.62
C ILE A 69 -22.82 -7.60 -16.35
N TYR A 70 -24.13 -7.87 -16.35
CA TYR A 70 -24.71 -8.97 -17.11
C TYR A 70 -24.43 -8.85 -18.62
N HIS A 71 -24.61 -7.65 -19.19
CA HIS A 71 -24.36 -7.39 -20.61
C HIS A 71 -22.88 -7.48 -21.03
N LEU A 72 -21.93 -7.50 -20.10
CA LEU A 72 -20.52 -7.74 -20.42
C LEU A 72 -20.22 -9.21 -20.79
N GLU A 73 -21.12 -10.15 -20.47
CA GLU A 73 -21.00 -11.58 -20.77
C GLU A 73 -19.59 -12.16 -20.52
N LEU A 74 -19.01 -11.84 -19.36
CA LEU A 74 -17.67 -12.29 -18.99
C LEU A 74 -17.63 -13.83 -18.88
N ASP A 75 -16.82 -14.49 -19.73
CA ASP A 75 -16.60 -15.94 -19.73
C ASP A 75 -15.82 -16.37 -18.49
N VAL A 76 -16.54 -16.67 -17.41
CA VAL A 76 -15.99 -17.38 -16.25
C VAL A 76 -15.68 -18.80 -16.73
N GLU A 77 -14.43 -19.29 -16.66
CA GLU A 77 -14.13 -20.70 -16.98
C GLU A 77 -15.00 -21.63 -16.12
N LEU A 78 -16.09 -22.14 -16.71
CA LEU A 78 -17.13 -22.86 -15.99
C LEU A 78 -16.66 -24.31 -15.78
N SER A 79 -16.45 -24.72 -14.53
CA SER A 79 -16.66 -26.13 -14.19
C SER A 79 -18.16 -26.43 -14.29
N ASP A 80 -18.53 -27.69 -14.52
CA ASP A 80 -19.94 -28.15 -14.62
C ASP A 80 -20.81 -27.80 -13.39
N GLU A 81 -20.23 -27.26 -12.30
CA GLU A 81 -20.91 -26.81 -11.09
C GLU A 81 -21.52 -25.40 -11.19
N ALA A 82 -21.13 -24.60 -12.20
CA ALA A 82 -21.55 -23.20 -12.31
C ALA A 82 -23.02 -23.00 -12.75
N ALA A 83 -23.64 -24.04 -13.33
CA ALA A 83 -25.06 -24.00 -13.74
C ALA A 83 -26.05 -23.97 -12.56
N ASN A 84 -25.57 -24.22 -11.32
CA ASN A 84 -26.38 -24.29 -10.10
C ASN A 84 -26.06 -23.16 -9.09
N LEU A 85 -25.29 -22.14 -9.48
CA LEU A 85 -24.95 -21.02 -8.60
C LEU A 85 -26.14 -20.06 -8.42
N SER A 86 -26.32 -19.53 -7.21
CA SER A 86 -27.24 -18.42 -6.97
C SER A 86 -26.80 -17.17 -7.74
N ASP A 87 -27.74 -16.30 -8.13
CA ASP A 87 -27.46 -15.07 -8.88
C ASP A 87 -26.36 -14.19 -8.25
N ASN A 88 -26.32 -14.08 -6.91
CA ASN A 88 -25.25 -13.34 -6.18
C ASN A 88 -23.87 -14.00 -6.30
N ALA A 89 -23.81 -15.33 -6.34
CA ALA A 89 -22.54 -16.07 -6.49
C ALA A 89 -22.01 -15.94 -7.93
N ARG A 90 -22.90 -15.86 -8.93
CA ARG A 90 -22.55 -15.59 -10.32
C ARG A 90 -22.01 -14.17 -10.49
N LEU A 91 -22.68 -13.17 -9.91
CA LEU A 91 -22.22 -11.78 -9.91
C LEU A 91 -20.85 -11.63 -9.23
N GLN A 92 -20.67 -12.26 -8.08
CA GLN A 92 -19.37 -12.28 -7.38
C GLN A 92 -18.26 -12.84 -8.29
N GLN A 93 -18.53 -13.93 -9.01
CA GLN A 93 -17.56 -14.51 -9.96
C GLN A 93 -17.28 -13.58 -11.14
N GLN A 94 -18.29 -12.92 -11.68
CA GLN A 94 -18.13 -11.94 -12.76
C GLN A 94 -17.32 -10.71 -12.32
N LEU A 95 -17.54 -10.20 -11.11
CA LEU A 95 -16.74 -9.10 -10.55
C LEU A 95 -15.29 -9.53 -10.27
N VAL A 96 -15.07 -10.71 -9.71
CA VAL A 96 -13.71 -11.24 -9.51
C VAL A 96 -13.01 -11.46 -10.85
N PHE A 97 -13.72 -11.94 -11.87
CA PHE A 97 -13.17 -12.09 -13.22
C PHE A 97 -12.86 -10.75 -13.88
N LEU A 98 -13.77 -9.78 -13.80
CA LEU A 98 -13.54 -8.41 -14.26
C LEU A 98 -12.29 -7.84 -13.59
N CYS A 99 -12.20 -7.93 -12.27
CA CYS A 99 -11.02 -7.47 -11.51
C CYS A 99 -9.72 -8.16 -11.99
N LYS A 100 -9.75 -9.47 -12.26
CA LYS A 100 -8.60 -10.20 -12.82
C LYS A 100 -8.24 -9.71 -14.21
N GLU A 101 -9.19 -9.62 -15.12
CA GLU A 101 -8.96 -9.19 -16.51
C GLU A 101 -8.43 -7.75 -16.56
N LEU A 102 -8.98 -6.85 -15.75
CA LEU A 102 -8.44 -5.51 -15.57
C LEU A 102 -6.98 -5.57 -15.13
N ASN A 103 -6.67 -6.31 -14.06
CA ASN A 103 -5.29 -6.47 -13.58
C ASN A 103 -4.34 -7.14 -14.60
N VAL A 104 -4.82 -8.09 -15.42
CA VAL A 104 -4.04 -8.82 -16.42
C VAL A 104 -3.76 -7.96 -17.66
N MET A 105 -4.77 -7.25 -18.18
CA MET A 105 -4.60 -6.28 -19.27
C MET A 105 -3.53 -5.23 -18.96
N TYR A 106 -3.37 -4.92 -17.68
CA TYR A 106 -2.39 -3.96 -17.21
C TYR A 106 -0.96 -4.48 -17.13
N ARG A 107 -0.77 -5.79 -16.93
CA ARG A 107 0.56 -6.42 -16.82
C ARG A 107 1.17 -6.79 -18.17
N SER A 108 0.36 -7.03 -19.21
CA SER A 108 0.82 -7.66 -20.46
C SER A 108 1.29 -6.69 -21.57
N GLY A 109 1.13 -5.37 -21.42
CA GLY A 109 1.68 -4.33 -22.32
C GLY A 109 1.25 -4.40 -23.80
N THR A 110 0.52 -5.43 -24.20
CA THR A 110 0.15 -5.74 -25.58
C THR A 110 -1.37 -5.87 -25.65
N SER A 111 -1.98 -4.73 -26.00
CA SER A 111 -3.42 -4.42 -26.04
C SER A 111 -4.11 -4.21 -24.67
N ARG A 112 -4.36 -2.93 -24.33
CA ARG A 112 -5.16 -2.46 -23.18
C ARG A 112 -6.68 -2.68 -23.36
N LYS A 113 -7.09 -3.70 -24.10
CA LYS A 113 -8.50 -3.91 -24.45
C LYS A 113 -9.04 -5.12 -23.72
N LEU A 114 -10.21 -4.96 -23.09
CA LEU A 114 -10.89 -6.09 -22.49
C LEU A 114 -11.14 -7.11 -23.60
N ASN A 115 -10.86 -8.38 -23.33
CA ASN A 115 -11.18 -9.45 -24.26
C ASN A 115 -12.69 -9.75 -24.21
N ILE A 116 -13.50 -8.75 -24.59
CA ILE A 116 -14.95 -8.78 -24.62
C ILE A 116 -15.38 -8.46 -26.05
N GLU A 117 -16.45 -9.10 -26.52
CA GLU A 117 -17.03 -8.77 -27.83
C GLU A 117 -17.43 -7.29 -27.89
N GLU A 118 -17.07 -6.61 -28.97
CA GLU A 118 -17.33 -5.17 -29.14
C GLU A 118 -18.84 -4.83 -29.07
N SER A 119 -19.70 -5.76 -29.50
CA SER A 119 -21.17 -5.70 -29.37
C SER A 119 -21.61 -5.64 -27.90
N ASN A 120 -21.04 -6.49 -27.05
CA ASN A 120 -21.38 -6.60 -25.64
C ASN A 120 -20.91 -5.37 -24.86
N LEU A 121 -19.71 -4.87 -25.18
CA LEU A 121 -19.19 -3.62 -24.64
C LEU A 121 -20.08 -2.42 -25.00
N LYS A 122 -20.50 -2.29 -26.26
CA LYS A 122 -21.43 -1.22 -26.69
C LYS A 122 -22.79 -1.32 -26.02
N ARG A 123 -23.32 -2.54 -25.84
CA ARG A 123 -24.59 -2.79 -25.13
C ARG A 123 -24.50 -2.38 -23.65
N CYS A 124 -23.39 -2.72 -22.99
CA CYS A 124 -23.12 -2.30 -21.61
C CYS A 124 -23.02 -0.77 -21.50
N LEU A 125 -22.23 -0.11 -22.36
CA LEU A 125 -22.09 1.35 -22.38
C LEU A 125 -23.43 2.07 -22.63
N HIS A 126 -24.25 1.56 -23.55
CA HIS A 126 -25.60 2.10 -23.79
C HIS A 126 -26.53 1.92 -22.58
N THR A 127 -26.39 0.81 -21.85
CA THR A 127 -27.16 0.57 -20.62
C THR A 127 -26.76 1.55 -19.53
N LEU A 128 -25.45 1.76 -19.35
CA LEU A 128 -24.89 2.69 -18.37
C LEU A 128 -25.22 4.15 -18.72
N SER A 129 -25.15 4.55 -19.99
CA SER A 129 -25.52 5.91 -20.39
C SER A 129 -27.00 6.20 -20.10
N ARG A 130 -27.90 5.23 -20.36
CA ARG A 130 -29.32 5.34 -20.00
C ARG A 130 -29.54 5.40 -18.49
N ALA A 131 -28.75 4.65 -17.71
CA ALA A 131 -28.81 4.73 -16.26
C ALA A 131 -28.45 6.14 -15.77
N LEU A 132 -27.40 6.76 -16.33
CA LEU A 132 -26.91 8.09 -15.95
C LEU A 132 -27.83 9.25 -16.38
N GLU A 133 -28.74 9.03 -17.35
CA GLU A 133 -29.79 10.02 -17.70
C GLU A 133 -30.84 10.18 -16.58
N ILE A 134 -30.92 9.22 -15.65
CA ILE A 134 -31.85 9.26 -14.52
C ILE A 134 -31.20 10.01 -13.36
N GLU A 135 -31.85 11.07 -12.90
CA GLU A 135 -31.33 11.98 -11.87
C GLU A 135 -30.87 11.26 -10.59
N ALA A 136 -31.64 10.27 -10.11
CA ALA A 136 -31.26 9.50 -8.92
C ALA A 136 -29.96 8.70 -9.10
N ASN A 137 -29.73 8.15 -10.29
CA ASN A 137 -28.57 7.32 -10.59
C ASN A 137 -27.34 8.15 -10.98
N ALA A 138 -27.53 9.39 -11.43
CA ALA A 138 -26.45 10.33 -11.72
C ALA A 138 -25.61 10.67 -10.47
N TYR A 139 -26.15 10.44 -9.27
CA TYR A 139 -25.45 10.59 -8.00
C TYR A 139 -24.77 9.29 -7.51
N CYS A 140 -24.67 8.24 -8.34
CA CYS A 140 -23.96 7.02 -7.99
C CYS A 140 -22.52 7.03 -8.52
N GLU A 141 -21.53 6.94 -7.62
CA GLU A 141 -20.10 6.89 -7.98
C GLU A 141 -19.76 5.63 -8.79
N ALA A 142 -20.29 4.46 -8.42
CA ALA A 142 -19.96 3.18 -9.05
C ALA A 142 -20.38 3.14 -10.53
N LEU A 143 -21.53 3.74 -10.89
CA LEU A 143 -22.01 3.82 -12.27
C LEU A 143 -21.08 4.68 -13.13
N TRP A 144 -20.69 5.86 -12.63
CA TRP A 144 -19.77 6.75 -13.34
C TRP A 144 -18.41 6.09 -13.53
N LEU A 145 -17.86 5.44 -12.49
CA LEU A 145 -16.56 4.77 -12.58
C LEU A 145 -16.57 3.61 -13.58
N LEU A 146 -17.59 2.76 -13.54
CA LEU A 146 -17.74 1.66 -14.50
C LEU A 146 -17.90 2.18 -15.93
N TYR A 147 -18.70 3.23 -16.13
CA TYR A 147 -18.88 3.85 -17.43
C TYR A 147 -17.57 4.43 -17.97
N LEU A 148 -16.86 5.24 -17.19
CA LEU A 148 -15.61 5.89 -17.58
C LEU A 148 -14.51 4.88 -17.93
N HIS A 149 -14.43 3.79 -17.16
CA HIS A 149 -13.46 2.72 -17.37
C HIS A 149 -13.68 1.96 -18.69
N LEU A 150 -14.94 1.70 -19.04
CA LEU A 150 -15.31 0.99 -20.28
C LEU A 150 -15.32 1.92 -21.50
N CYS A 151 -15.70 3.19 -21.32
CA CYS A 151 -15.85 4.17 -22.40
C CYS A 151 -14.51 4.49 -23.07
N GLY A 152 -13.42 4.56 -22.29
CA GLY A 152 -12.06 4.80 -22.79
C GLY A 152 -11.56 3.76 -23.81
N GLN A 153 -12.20 2.60 -23.92
CA GLN A 153 -11.86 1.57 -24.92
C GLN A 153 -12.47 1.83 -26.31
N VAL A 154 -13.50 2.70 -26.38
CA VAL A 154 -14.33 2.92 -27.57
C VAL A 154 -14.29 4.37 -28.04
N THR A 155 -14.13 5.34 -27.14
CA THR A 155 -14.25 6.77 -27.46
C THR A 155 -12.92 7.48 -27.64
N SER A 156 -12.98 8.70 -28.19
CA SER A 156 -11.82 9.59 -28.25
C SER A 156 -11.49 10.16 -26.86
N LYS A 157 -10.22 10.54 -26.64
CA LYS A 157 -9.75 11.13 -25.37
C LYS A 157 -10.49 12.42 -25.00
N GLN A 158 -10.86 13.25 -25.98
CA GLN A 158 -11.63 14.48 -25.72
C GLN A 158 -13.02 14.16 -25.16
N THR A 159 -13.70 13.16 -25.75
CA THR A 159 -15.00 12.71 -25.27
C THR A 159 -14.92 12.13 -23.86
N GLU A 160 -13.82 11.43 -23.55
CA GLU A 160 -13.56 10.96 -22.19
C GLU A 160 -13.44 12.14 -21.21
N ILE A 161 -12.65 13.17 -21.54
CA ILE A 161 -12.49 14.38 -20.72
C ILE A 161 -13.85 15.04 -20.46
N ASP A 162 -14.63 15.30 -21.51
CA ASP A 162 -15.95 15.95 -21.40
C ASP A 162 -16.90 15.13 -20.50
N THR A 163 -16.82 13.80 -20.56
CA THR A 163 -17.66 12.92 -19.75
C THR A 163 -17.21 12.88 -18.30
N VAL A 164 -15.90 12.90 -18.04
CA VAL A 164 -15.38 12.98 -16.66
C VAL A 164 -15.72 14.34 -16.03
N GLU A 165 -15.68 15.44 -16.80
CA GLU A 165 -16.13 16.75 -16.32
C GLU A 165 -17.60 16.75 -15.92
N GLN A 166 -18.45 16.08 -16.70
CA GLN A 166 -19.86 15.91 -16.35
C GLN A 166 -20.00 15.09 -15.06
N ALA A 167 -19.31 13.96 -14.95
CA ALA A 167 -19.36 13.10 -13.76
C ALA A 167 -19.00 13.88 -12.48
N VAL A 168 -17.96 14.71 -12.55
CA VAL A 168 -17.50 15.55 -11.45
C VAL A 168 -18.47 16.68 -11.12
N GLN A 169 -19.18 17.23 -12.10
CA GLN A 169 -20.24 18.23 -11.85
C GLN A 169 -21.44 17.64 -11.10
N PHE A 170 -21.81 16.39 -11.39
CA PHE A 170 -22.88 15.68 -10.67
C PHE A 170 -22.44 15.20 -9.28
N LEU A 171 -21.19 14.75 -9.14
CA LEU A 171 -20.61 14.24 -7.89
C LEU A 171 -19.37 15.02 -7.47
N PRO A 172 -19.52 16.30 -7.07
CA PRO A 172 -18.39 17.13 -6.66
C PRO A 172 -17.70 16.64 -5.38
N SER A 173 -18.36 15.78 -4.59
CA SER A 173 -17.80 15.18 -3.39
C SER A 173 -17.05 13.86 -3.64
N SER A 174 -17.14 13.28 -4.85
CA SER A 174 -16.51 11.98 -5.15
C SER A 174 -15.03 12.15 -5.48
N HIS A 175 -14.17 11.68 -4.57
CA HIS A 175 -12.73 11.75 -4.73
C HIS A 175 -12.19 11.00 -5.96
N VAL A 176 -12.71 9.80 -6.25
CA VAL A 176 -12.19 8.96 -7.33
C VAL A 176 -12.49 9.57 -8.69
N LEU A 177 -13.64 10.24 -8.83
CA LEU A 177 -13.97 10.96 -10.06
C LEU A 177 -13.05 12.17 -10.28
N TRP A 178 -12.69 12.90 -9.22
CA TRP A 178 -11.70 13.98 -9.32
C TRP A 178 -10.29 13.47 -9.65
N LEU A 179 -9.87 12.35 -9.06
CA LEU A 179 -8.60 11.70 -9.42
C LEU A 179 -8.63 11.21 -10.87
N ARG A 180 -9.75 10.64 -11.32
CA ARG A 180 -9.95 10.23 -12.72
C ARG A 180 -9.86 11.45 -13.64
N TYR A 181 -10.51 12.56 -13.31
CA TYR A 181 -10.45 13.80 -14.09
C TYR A 181 -9.02 14.28 -14.29
N VAL A 182 -8.28 14.33 -13.19
CA VAL A 182 -6.89 14.76 -13.16
C VAL A 182 -5.95 13.79 -13.91
N SER A 183 -6.31 12.50 -13.99
CA SER A 183 -5.56 11.47 -14.71
C SER A 183 -5.84 11.45 -16.22
N THR A 184 -7.07 11.76 -16.63
CA THR A 184 -7.47 11.79 -18.04
C THR A 184 -6.89 13.02 -18.76
N TYR A 185 -6.63 14.10 -18.00
CA TYR A 185 -6.12 15.36 -18.55
C TYR A 185 -4.59 15.37 -18.71
N ASP A 186 -4.12 15.54 -19.96
CA ASP A 186 -2.73 15.90 -20.24
C ASP A 186 -2.62 17.42 -20.15
N PHE A 187 -1.85 17.94 -19.20
CA PHE A 187 -1.73 19.39 -19.03
C PHE A 187 -0.70 19.98 -19.99
N ASP A 188 -1.13 20.92 -20.83
CA ASP A 188 -0.25 21.65 -21.75
C ASP A 188 0.68 22.65 -21.03
N SER A 189 0.39 23.00 -19.78
CA SER A 189 1.23 23.92 -19.00
C SER A 189 1.09 23.73 -17.49
N VAL A 190 2.16 24.08 -16.75
CA VAL A 190 2.21 24.10 -15.28
C VAL A 190 1.10 24.97 -14.68
N GLY A 191 0.86 26.15 -15.25
CA GLY A 191 -0.17 27.08 -14.73
C GLY A 191 -1.61 26.56 -14.90
N MET A 192 -1.89 25.78 -15.95
CA MET A 192 -3.18 25.12 -16.12
C MET A 192 -3.38 24.00 -15.08
N ALA A 193 -2.35 23.20 -14.85
CA ALA A 193 -2.37 22.17 -13.81
C ALA A 193 -2.60 22.79 -12.42
N GLU A 194 -1.82 23.80 -12.03
CA GLU A 194 -2.05 24.50 -10.75
C GLU A 194 -3.47 25.06 -10.68
N GLY A 195 -3.91 25.73 -11.75
CA GLY A 195 -5.23 26.35 -11.90
C GLY A 195 -6.40 25.43 -11.56
N ILE A 196 -6.35 24.20 -12.07
CA ILE A 196 -7.41 23.20 -11.87
C ILE A 196 -7.33 22.62 -10.45
N TYR A 197 -6.13 22.32 -9.96
CA TYR A 197 -5.95 21.68 -8.65
C TYR A 197 -6.27 22.60 -7.48
N TRP A 198 -5.87 23.87 -7.52
CA TRP A 198 -6.19 24.77 -6.42
C TRP A 198 -7.70 25.04 -6.35
N ARG A 199 -8.39 25.16 -7.49
CA ARG A 199 -9.86 25.31 -7.53
C ARG A 199 -10.55 24.09 -6.94
N LEU A 200 -10.05 22.90 -7.24
CA LEU A 200 -10.51 21.65 -6.66
C LEU A 200 -10.32 21.64 -5.14
N LEU A 201 -9.10 21.89 -4.66
CA LEU A 201 -8.79 21.95 -3.23
C LEU A 201 -9.64 22.99 -2.49
N GLU A 202 -9.84 24.16 -3.10
CA GLU A 202 -10.67 25.23 -2.57
C GLU A 202 -12.15 24.82 -2.49
N HIS A 203 -12.68 24.21 -3.54
CA HIS A 203 -14.06 23.74 -3.60
C HIS A 203 -14.35 22.70 -2.51
N LEU A 204 -13.52 21.66 -2.41
CA LEU A 204 -13.69 20.59 -1.42
C LEU A 204 -13.60 21.12 0.03
N ALA A 205 -12.73 22.11 0.26
CA ALA A 205 -12.59 22.73 1.57
C ALA A 205 -13.78 23.65 1.93
N ARG A 206 -14.42 24.32 0.95
CA ARG A 206 -15.62 25.16 1.16
C ARG A 206 -16.91 24.38 1.40
N VAL A 207 -17.15 23.33 0.61
CA VAL A 207 -18.39 22.53 0.69
C VAL A 207 -18.57 21.93 2.09
N ASN A 208 -17.46 21.62 2.78
CA ASN A 208 -17.49 21.05 4.13
C ASN A 208 -17.39 22.09 5.26
N SER A 209 -17.11 23.37 4.97
CA SER A 209 -17.06 24.42 5.99
C SER A 209 -18.44 25.02 6.32
N GLY A 210 -19.52 24.54 5.69
CA GLY A 210 -20.90 24.86 6.08
C GLY A 210 -21.31 26.32 5.84
N GLU A 211 -20.82 26.96 4.79
CA GLU A 211 -21.38 28.28 4.38
C GLU A 211 -22.82 28.14 3.84
N ASP A 212 -23.25 26.95 3.43
CA ASP A 212 -24.64 26.60 3.14
C ASP A 212 -25.35 25.97 4.37
N GLY A 213 -25.53 26.78 5.42
CA GLY A 213 -26.69 26.71 6.33
C GLY A 213 -26.95 25.48 7.22
N GLN A 214 -26.18 24.38 7.17
CA GLN A 214 -26.32 23.26 8.10
C GLN A 214 -25.00 22.96 8.81
N ALA A 215 -24.93 23.36 10.07
CA ALA A 215 -23.82 23.08 10.97
C ALA A 215 -23.73 21.58 11.27
N SER A 216 -22.86 20.85 10.55
CA SER A 216 -22.33 19.56 10.99
C SER A 216 -21.02 19.75 11.78
N ASP A 217 -20.69 18.80 12.64
CA ASP A 217 -19.65 18.82 13.68
C ASP A 217 -18.34 19.60 13.36
N PRO A 218 -17.76 20.30 14.36
CA PRO A 218 -16.59 21.18 14.18
C PRO A 218 -15.24 20.45 13.96
N SER A 219 -15.22 19.12 13.90
CA SER A 219 -13.99 18.34 13.68
C SER A 219 -13.84 17.92 12.22
N PRO A 220 -12.65 18.11 11.60
CA PRO A 220 -12.42 17.69 10.22
C PRO A 220 -12.64 16.18 10.06
N LYS A 221 -13.48 15.79 9.10
CA LYS A 221 -13.71 14.38 8.75
C LYS A 221 -12.40 13.76 8.26
N LYS A 222 -12.07 12.56 8.75
CA LYS A 222 -10.84 11.83 8.39
C LYS A 222 -10.67 11.68 6.88
N GLU A 223 -11.73 11.28 6.20
CA GLU A 223 -11.76 11.07 4.74
C GLU A 223 -11.44 12.36 3.97
N LEU A 224 -12.01 13.50 4.38
CA LEU A 224 -11.76 14.78 3.75
C LEU A 224 -10.30 15.23 3.93
N SER A 225 -9.76 15.07 5.15
CA SER A 225 -8.35 15.41 5.44
C SER A 225 -7.40 14.64 4.53
N ILE A 226 -7.60 13.32 4.42
CA ILE A 226 -6.80 12.42 3.58
C ILE A 226 -6.91 12.80 2.11
N LEU A 227 -8.12 13.10 1.63
CA LEU A 227 -8.37 13.50 0.26
C LEU A 227 -7.63 14.80 -0.11
N LEU A 228 -7.74 15.82 0.73
CA LEU A 228 -7.05 17.10 0.51
C LEU A 228 -5.53 16.89 0.45
N THR A 229 -4.99 16.05 1.33
CA THR A 229 -3.57 15.68 1.32
C THR A 229 -3.17 14.94 0.04
N ALA A 230 -3.97 13.99 -0.44
CA ALA A 230 -3.72 13.25 -1.68
C ALA A 230 -3.67 14.17 -2.90
N ILE A 231 -4.66 15.06 -3.05
CA ILE A 231 -4.71 16.03 -4.16
C ILE A 231 -3.52 17.00 -4.09
N CYS A 232 -3.18 17.50 -2.89
CA CYS A 232 -2.02 18.35 -2.68
C CYS A 232 -0.71 17.67 -3.13
N PHE A 233 -0.48 16.43 -2.71
CA PHE A 233 0.74 15.72 -3.11
C PHE A 233 0.74 15.33 -4.59
N HIS A 234 -0.41 15.02 -5.17
CA HIS A 234 -0.51 14.78 -6.61
C HIS A 234 -0.11 16.03 -7.42
N LEU A 235 -0.53 17.23 -6.98
CA LEU A 235 -0.05 18.49 -7.55
C LEU A 235 1.47 18.63 -7.37
N CYS A 236 1.97 18.42 -6.15
CA CYS A 236 3.41 18.52 -5.85
C CYS A 236 4.24 17.62 -6.77
N ILE A 237 3.84 16.36 -6.97
CA ILE A 237 4.52 15.41 -7.85
C ILE A 237 4.51 15.88 -9.30
N LYS A 238 3.36 16.34 -9.83
CA LYS A 238 3.27 16.85 -11.21
C LYS A 238 4.19 18.06 -11.42
N LEU A 239 4.17 19.02 -10.50
CA LEU A 239 5.04 20.19 -10.53
C LEU A 239 6.52 19.81 -10.42
N TRP A 240 6.84 18.85 -9.57
CA TRP A 240 8.21 18.34 -9.39
C TRP A 240 8.74 17.73 -10.69
N ARG A 241 7.96 16.87 -11.34
CA ARG A 241 8.31 16.24 -12.63
C ARG A 241 8.43 17.26 -13.77
N ALA A 242 7.66 18.34 -13.72
CA ALA A 242 7.76 19.46 -14.65
C ALA A 242 8.99 20.37 -14.40
N GLY A 243 9.81 20.08 -13.39
CA GLY A 243 10.99 20.88 -13.02
C GLY A 243 10.65 22.13 -12.22
N ALA A 244 9.40 22.33 -11.80
CA ALA A 244 8.96 23.47 -11.00
C ALA A 244 9.17 23.25 -9.48
N THR A 245 10.36 22.77 -9.08
CA THR A 245 10.65 22.35 -7.69
C THR A 245 10.52 23.50 -6.68
N LYS A 246 11.02 24.69 -7.01
CA LYS A 246 10.87 25.90 -6.18
C LYS A 246 9.40 26.21 -5.88
N ARG A 247 8.53 26.03 -6.86
CA ARG A 247 7.10 26.30 -6.74
C ARG A 247 6.40 25.30 -5.80
N VAL A 248 6.84 24.04 -5.81
CA VAL A 248 6.40 23.03 -4.82
C VAL A 248 6.80 23.42 -3.40
N LEU A 249 8.04 23.89 -3.21
CA LEU A 249 8.50 24.34 -1.90
C LEU A 249 7.69 25.56 -1.40
N GLU A 250 7.40 26.52 -2.27
CA GLU A 250 6.52 27.67 -1.94
C GLU A 250 5.10 27.22 -1.55
N LEU A 251 4.52 26.27 -2.29
CA LEU A 251 3.20 25.71 -2.01
C LEU A 251 3.15 25.00 -0.65
N LEU A 252 4.12 24.10 -0.38
CA LEU A 252 4.19 23.35 0.88
C LEU A 252 4.44 24.30 2.07
N SER A 253 5.32 25.29 1.91
CA SER A 253 5.56 26.32 2.93
C SER A 253 4.28 27.11 3.22
N ALA A 254 3.52 27.48 2.18
CA ALA A 254 2.25 28.20 2.34
C ALA A 254 1.15 27.35 2.99
N LEU A 255 1.06 26.06 2.66
CA LEU A 255 0.13 25.12 3.29
C LEU A 255 0.44 24.92 4.78
N LEU A 256 1.72 24.84 5.14
CA LEU A 256 2.19 24.73 6.52
C LEU A 256 2.20 26.07 7.28
N GLN A 257 1.99 27.19 6.57
CA GLN A 257 2.06 28.55 7.11
C GLN A 257 3.44 28.88 7.71
N ILE A 258 4.49 28.39 7.06
CA ILE A 258 5.89 28.64 7.43
C ILE A 258 6.39 29.82 6.56
N GLY A 259 6.91 30.87 7.21
CA GLY A 259 7.46 32.05 6.55
C GLY A 259 6.42 33.03 5.98
N ASP A 260 6.89 34.00 5.19
CA ASP A 260 6.03 34.98 4.52
C ASP A 260 5.32 34.34 3.32
N THR A 261 4.01 34.19 3.42
CA THR A 261 3.19 33.55 2.38
C THR A 261 2.67 34.58 1.38
N SER A 262 2.86 34.30 0.09
CA SER A 262 2.27 35.11 -0.99
C SER A 262 0.75 35.12 -0.88
N SER A 263 0.11 36.26 -1.19
CA SER A 263 -1.35 36.37 -1.28
C SER A 263 -1.96 35.41 -2.30
N GLU A 264 -1.17 34.94 -3.26
CA GLU A 264 -1.53 33.91 -4.25
C GLU A 264 -1.93 32.58 -3.60
N PHE A 265 -1.34 32.24 -2.45
CA PHE A 265 -1.64 31.01 -1.71
C PHE A 265 -2.68 31.22 -0.60
N GLY A 266 -3.52 32.26 -0.68
CA GLY A 266 -4.54 32.54 0.34
C GLY A 266 -5.51 31.37 0.60
N TRP A 267 -5.76 30.54 -0.41
CA TRP A 267 -6.59 29.34 -0.32
C TRP A 267 -5.98 28.23 0.56
N CYS A 268 -4.64 28.18 0.68
CA CYS A 268 -3.94 27.19 1.50
C CYS A 268 -4.37 27.23 2.97
N LYS A 269 -4.70 28.42 3.49
CA LYS A 269 -5.17 28.59 4.88
C LYS A 269 -6.48 27.83 5.14
N MET A 270 -7.38 27.83 4.16
CA MET A 270 -8.68 27.16 4.24
C MET A 270 -8.53 25.64 4.09
N VAL A 271 -7.67 25.18 3.19
CA VAL A 271 -7.34 23.76 3.08
C VAL A 271 -6.71 23.28 4.39
N ARG A 272 -5.75 24.04 4.93
CA ARG A 272 -5.04 23.73 6.17
C ARG A 272 -5.95 23.59 7.39
N SER A 273 -7.06 24.32 7.47
CA SER A 273 -8.01 24.22 8.60
C SER A 273 -8.85 22.94 8.55
N GLN A 274 -8.96 22.30 7.38
CA GLN A 274 -9.66 21.02 7.20
C GLN A 274 -8.74 19.80 7.38
N LEU A 275 -7.43 20.00 7.56
CA LEU A 275 -6.47 18.90 7.79
C LEU A 275 -6.39 18.51 9.27
N ARG A 276 -6.39 17.20 9.55
CA ARG A 276 -6.12 16.65 10.89
C ARG A 276 -4.62 16.75 11.23
N GLY A 277 -4.30 16.47 12.49
CA GLY A 277 -2.92 16.48 12.99
C GLY A 277 -2.02 15.52 12.21
N ASP A 278 -2.49 14.30 11.97
CA ASP A 278 -1.72 13.24 11.32
C ASP A 278 -1.26 13.66 9.91
N GLU A 279 -2.19 14.11 9.06
CA GLU A 279 -1.87 14.57 7.71
C GLU A 279 -1.02 15.84 7.69
N THR A 280 -1.16 16.72 8.68
CA THR A 280 -0.27 17.88 8.83
C THR A 280 1.17 17.41 9.07
N VAL A 281 1.37 16.45 10.00
CA VAL A 281 2.70 15.92 10.31
C VAL A 281 3.32 15.28 9.07
N VAL A 282 2.54 14.55 8.28
CA VAL A 282 2.99 13.98 7.00
C VAL A 282 3.48 15.10 6.06
N ILE A 283 2.71 16.17 5.87
CA ILE A 283 3.11 17.30 5.01
C ILE A 283 4.41 17.95 5.53
N CYS A 284 4.57 18.07 6.85
CA CYS A 284 5.83 18.53 7.44
C CYS A 284 7.01 17.61 7.08
N LEU A 285 6.87 16.29 7.23
CA LEU A 285 7.93 15.33 6.91
C LEU A 285 8.30 15.37 5.42
N VAL A 286 7.30 15.50 4.54
CA VAL A 286 7.50 15.60 3.08
C VAL A 286 8.21 16.90 2.70
N PHE A 287 7.79 18.02 3.29
CA PHE A 287 8.43 19.32 3.06
C PHE A 287 9.89 19.31 3.51
N ALA A 288 10.17 18.76 4.70
CA ALA A 288 11.52 18.60 5.21
C ALA A 288 12.37 17.70 4.29
N HIS A 289 11.83 16.60 3.80
CA HIS A 289 12.53 15.72 2.86
C HIS A 289 12.85 16.42 1.53
N ALA A 290 11.88 17.14 0.96
CA ALA A 290 12.07 17.87 -0.29
C ALA A 290 13.14 18.97 -0.18
N LEU A 291 13.22 19.65 0.97
CA LEU A 291 14.27 20.62 1.27
C LEU A 291 15.66 19.97 1.37
N LEU A 292 15.76 18.79 1.97
CA LEU A 292 17.04 18.13 2.23
C LEU A 292 17.63 17.43 1.00
N PHE A 293 16.80 16.72 0.23
CA PHE A 293 17.28 15.83 -0.83
C PHE A 293 16.98 16.33 -2.23
N ASN A 294 16.21 17.43 -2.36
CA ASN A 294 15.72 17.92 -3.64
C ASN A 294 15.04 16.81 -4.47
N GLU A 295 14.25 15.97 -3.78
CA GLU A 295 13.38 14.96 -4.37
C GLU A 295 12.09 14.79 -3.56
N MET A 296 11.05 14.22 -4.18
CA MET A 296 9.83 13.83 -3.47
C MET A 296 10.03 12.46 -2.79
N PRO A 297 9.54 12.26 -1.55
CA PRO A 297 9.64 10.97 -0.89
C PRO A 297 8.93 9.90 -1.72
N LYS A 298 9.65 8.83 -2.06
CA LYS A 298 9.08 7.70 -2.82
C LYS A 298 7.79 7.18 -2.19
N ILE A 299 7.72 7.09 -0.86
CA ILE A 299 6.52 6.63 -0.16
C ILE A 299 5.27 7.48 -0.47
N ILE A 300 5.43 8.79 -0.69
CA ILE A 300 4.32 9.66 -1.08
C ILE A 300 3.91 9.42 -2.51
N GLU A 301 4.87 9.21 -3.41
CA GLU A 301 4.54 8.85 -4.79
C GLU A 301 3.74 7.55 -4.85
N HIS A 302 4.13 6.53 -4.07
CA HIS A 302 3.38 5.28 -3.97
C HIS A 302 2.02 5.47 -3.29
N TRP A 303 1.97 6.21 -2.18
CA TRP A 303 0.75 6.41 -1.43
C TRP A 303 -0.30 7.21 -2.21
N VAL A 304 0.07 8.32 -2.85
CA VAL A 304 -0.85 9.12 -3.68
C VAL A 304 -1.45 8.23 -4.76
N ALA A 305 -0.61 7.42 -5.39
CA ALA A 305 -1.01 6.58 -6.49
C ALA A 305 -1.95 5.43 -6.05
N ALA A 306 -1.91 4.99 -4.78
CA ALA A 306 -2.79 3.96 -4.24
C ALA A 306 -3.85 4.48 -3.25
N SER A 307 -3.96 5.80 -3.06
CA SER A 307 -4.69 6.41 -1.93
C SER A 307 -6.19 6.07 -1.91
N SER A 308 -6.66 5.72 -0.71
CA SER A 308 -7.98 5.11 -0.51
C SER A 308 -8.53 5.34 0.90
N TYR A 309 -8.80 6.59 1.25
CA TYR A 309 -9.24 6.98 2.60
C TYR A 309 -8.34 6.49 3.76
N GLU A 310 -7.18 5.89 3.46
CA GLU A 310 -6.16 5.46 4.40
C GLU A 310 -5.11 6.56 4.58
N ALA A 311 -4.71 6.77 5.84
CA ALA A 311 -3.68 7.74 6.16
C ALA A 311 -2.30 7.26 5.68
N VAL A 312 -1.41 8.20 5.38
CA VAL A 312 -0.02 7.86 5.03
C VAL A 312 0.64 7.10 6.18
N PRO A 313 1.27 5.94 5.94
CA PRO A 313 1.99 5.20 6.97
C PRO A 313 3.27 5.94 7.39
N ILE A 314 3.16 6.79 8.42
CA ILE A 314 4.26 7.68 8.89
C ILE A 314 5.53 6.89 9.24
N LYS A 315 5.43 5.66 9.75
CA LYS A 315 6.58 4.77 10.02
C LYS A 315 7.53 4.63 8.83
N LYS A 316 6.99 4.60 7.61
CA LYS A 316 7.79 4.44 6.38
C LYS A 316 8.54 5.72 5.96
N MET A 317 8.34 6.84 6.66
CA MET A 317 9.09 8.09 6.49
C MET A 317 10.26 8.23 7.47
N ALA A 318 10.52 7.22 8.30
CA ALA A 318 11.65 7.21 9.21
C ALA A 318 12.97 7.08 8.43
N TYR A 319 13.92 7.95 8.73
CA TYR A 319 15.29 7.83 8.25
C TYR A 319 16.05 6.81 9.09
N THR A 320 16.97 6.12 8.44
CA THR A 320 18.02 5.32 9.10
C THR A 320 19.35 6.05 8.97
N ILE A 321 20.30 5.77 9.88
CA ILE A 321 21.66 6.32 9.79
C ILE A 321 22.27 5.95 8.43
N GLU A 322 22.11 4.70 8.03
CA GLU A 322 22.63 4.14 6.78
C GLU A 322 22.05 4.86 5.56
N SER A 323 20.74 5.15 5.56
CA SER A 323 20.11 5.90 4.47
C SER A 323 20.71 7.31 4.35
N LEU A 324 20.95 7.97 5.48
CA LEU A 324 21.45 9.33 5.53
C LEU A 324 22.93 9.44 5.18
N GLU A 325 23.75 8.48 5.62
CA GLU A 325 25.15 8.37 5.25
C GLU A 325 25.31 8.16 3.75
N SER A 326 24.48 7.31 3.13
CA SER A 326 24.51 7.07 1.68
C SER A 326 24.15 8.32 0.87
N HIS A 327 23.36 9.22 1.45
CA HIS A 327 22.92 10.48 0.84
C HIS A 327 23.72 11.70 1.32
N HIS A 328 24.76 11.51 2.15
CA HIS A 328 25.46 12.62 2.82
C HIS A 328 26.04 13.65 1.83
N SER A 329 26.50 13.22 0.65
CA SER A 329 27.02 14.12 -0.39
C SER A 329 25.94 14.89 -1.16
N THR A 330 24.68 14.47 -1.05
CA THR A 330 23.54 15.04 -1.78
C THR A 330 22.62 15.89 -0.92
N VAL A 331 22.84 15.94 0.40
CA VAL A 331 22.02 16.76 1.32
C VAL A 331 22.31 18.25 1.12
N ASP A 332 21.26 19.03 0.87
CA ASP A 332 21.32 20.49 0.84
C ASP A 332 21.37 21.04 2.26
N LYS A 333 22.57 21.47 2.68
CA LYS A 333 22.82 22.01 4.02
C LYS A 333 22.25 23.42 4.21
N ASP A 334 21.92 24.14 3.15
CA ASP A 334 21.38 25.50 3.24
C ASP A 334 19.92 25.49 3.72
N GLY A 335 19.22 24.36 3.61
CA GLY A 335 17.83 24.18 4.04
C GLY A 335 17.61 23.81 5.52
N PHE A 336 18.68 23.55 6.29
CA PHE A 336 18.56 23.00 7.66
C PHE A 336 17.71 23.86 8.61
N ASP A 337 17.85 25.18 8.57
CA ASP A 337 17.08 26.07 9.45
C ASP A 337 15.57 25.91 9.24
N GLN A 338 15.13 25.85 7.98
CA GLN A 338 13.72 25.68 7.64
C GLN A 338 13.24 24.25 7.91
N VAL A 339 14.11 23.26 7.75
CA VAL A 339 13.85 21.85 8.12
C VAL A 339 13.58 21.73 9.61
N PHE A 340 14.39 22.34 10.48
CA PHE A 340 14.19 22.26 11.93
C PHE A 340 12.93 23.00 12.40
N VAL A 341 12.60 24.14 11.80
CA VAL A 341 11.30 24.81 12.03
C VAL A 341 10.14 23.89 11.66
N THR A 342 10.30 23.12 10.57
CA THR A 342 9.29 22.17 10.10
C THR A 342 9.13 20.97 11.04
N TYR A 343 10.23 20.42 11.57
CA TYR A 343 10.19 19.34 12.55
C TYR A 343 9.61 19.79 13.90
N ASP A 344 9.88 21.03 14.33
CA ASP A 344 9.26 21.60 15.52
C ASP A 344 7.74 21.74 15.35
N LEU A 345 7.28 22.25 14.20
CA LEU A 345 5.85 22.32 13.87
C LEU A 345 5.20 20.92 13.86
N ALA A 346 5.87 19.92 13.28
CA ALA A 346 5.41 18.54 13.29
C ALA A 346 5.25 18.01 14.72
N PHE A 347 6.24 18.24 15.57
CA PHE A 347 6.23 17.78 16.96
C PHE A 347 5.16 18.48 17.81
N GLN A 348 4.98 19.79 17.66
CA GLN A 348 3.91 20.54 18.33
C GLN A 348 2.52 20.09 17.87
N THR A 349 2.37 19.81 16.57
CA THR A 349 1.13 19.28 16.00
C THR A 349 0.82 17.89 16.56
N TYR A 350 1.82 17.03 16.66
CA TYR A 350 1.69 15.72 17.29
C TYR A 350 1.20 15.83 18.74
N GLN A 351 1.84 16.68 19.56
CA GLN A 351 1.47 16.84 20.97
C GLN A 351 0.05 17.39 21.17
N SER A 352 -0.42 18.26 20.27
CA SER A 352 -1.69 18.96 20.43
C SER A 352 -2.88 18.28 19.75
N LYS A 353 -2.66 17.54 18.66
CA LYS A 353 -3.74 17.06 17.77
C LYS A 353 -3.70 15.56 17.46
N CYS A 354 -2.60 14.85 17.76
CA CYS A 354 -2.46 13.41 17.49
C CYS A 354 -2.65 12.59 18.77
N HIS A 355 -3.88 12.55 19.30
CA HIS A 355 -4.20 11.73 20.47
C HIS A 355 -4.38 10.26 20.07
N GLY A 356 -3.28 9.48 20.03
CA GLY A 356 -3.38 8.00 19.95
C GLY A 356 -2.36 7.30 19.06
N VAL A 357 -1.65 8.00 18.16
CA VAL A 357 -0.67 7.37 17.25
C VAL A 357 0.73 7.49 17.84
N GLN A 358 1.12 6.59 18.75
CA GLN A 358 2.43 6.62 19.41
C GLN A 358 3.60 6.63 18.41
N GLU A 359 3.42 6.00 17.26
CA GLU A 359 4.44 5.83 16.22
C GLU A 359 4.88 7.17 15.59
N THR A 360 3.96 8.13 15.44
CA THR A 360 4.23 9.43 14.81
C THR A 360 5.27 10.23 15.59
N GLY A 361 5.15 10.28 16.92
CA GLY A 361 6.10 10.97 17.78
C GLY A 361 7.50 10.35 17.70
N GLY A 362 7.57 9.02 17.63
CA GLY A 362 8.81 8.27 17.46
C GLY A 362 9.55 8.63 16.17
N VAL A 363 8.84 8.65 15.03
CA VAL A 363 9.43 8.99 13.72
C VAL A 363 9.92 10.43 13.68
N VAL A 364 9.11 11.39 14.14
CA VAL A 364 9.46 12.83 14.14
C VAL A 364 10.72 13.07 14.98
N LEU A 365 10.78 12.51 16.19
CA LEU A 365 11.95 12.67 17.06
C LEU A 365 13.19 11.97 16.48
N SER A 366 13.04 10.76 15.95
CA SER A 366 14.16 9.99 15.37
C SER A 366 14.79 10.74 14.20
N ASN A 367 13.99 11.19 13.24
CA ASN A 367 14.50 11.93 12.08
C ASN A 367 15.15 13.25 12.49
N TRP A 368 14.57 13.97 13.46
CA TRP A 368 15.14 15.23 13.94
C TRP A 368 16.53 15.02 14.56
N MET A 369 16.70 14.00 15.41
CA MET A 369 18.01 13.67 16.00
C MET A 369 19.05 13.31 14.95
N LEU A 370 18.66 12.51 13.95
CA LEU A 370 19.55 12.12 12.85
C LEU A 370 20.01 13.31 11.99
N LEU A 371 19.13 14.28 11.78
CA LEU A 371 19.47 15.49 11.02
C LEU A 371 20.37 16.43 11.82
N LEU A 372 20.17 16.52 13.15
CA LEU A 372 21.07 17.25 14.04
C LEU A 372 22.48 16.64 14.04
N SER A 373 22.62 15.31 13.97
CA SER A 373 23.95 14.68 13.87
C SER A 373 24.64 14.90 12.52
N LEU A 374 23.88 15.04 11.43
CA LEU A 374 24.45 15.29 10.09
C LEU A 374 24.99 16.72 9.91
N GLN A 375 24.54 17.68 10.73
CA GLN A 375 25.01 19.06 10.66
C GLN A 375 26.46 19.22 11.20
N ASP A 376 27.03 18.17 11.79
CA ASP A 376 28.14 18.21 12.75
C ASP A 376 29.51 17.79 12.17
N GLU A 377 29.93 18.39 11.03
CA GLU A 377 31.23 18.06 10.39
C GLU A 377 32.47 18.76 11.02
N GLY A 378 32.33 19.46 12.14
CA GLY A 378 33.44 20.20 12.75
C GLY A 378 33.44 20.06 14.27
N GLY A 379 34.39 19.30 14.82
CA GLY A 379 34.41 18.76 16.20
C GLY A 379 34.40 19.74 17.40
N GLU A 380 33.90 20.96 17.25
CA GLU A 380 33.49 21.84 18.37
C GLU A 380 31.96 22.14 18.37
N ARG A 381 31.12 21.40 17.64
CA ARG A 381 29.68 21.70 17.45
C ARG A 381 28.68 20.61 17.87
N ASP A 382 29.07 19.74 18.80
CA ASP A 382 28.19 18.73 19.43
C ASP A 382 27.02 19.31 20.27
N GLU A 383 27.01 20.63 20.52
CA GLU A 383 26.10 21.27 21.47
C GLU A 383 24.61 21.21 21.06
N PRO A 384 24.19 21.36 19.79
CA PRO A 384 22.78 21.33 19.40
C PRO A 384 22.13 19.95 19.60
N LEU A 385 22.81 18.86 19.19
CA LEU A 385 22.31 17.50 19.41
C LEU A 385 22.26 17.18 20.91
N LYS A 386 23.30 17.57 21.65
CA LYS A 386 23.36 17.36 23.10
C LYS A 386 22.26 18.13 23.83
N THR A 387 22.08 19.41 23.51
CA THR A 387 21.00 20.25 24.05
C THR A 387 19.64 19.65 23.73
N PHE A 388 19.44 19.18 22.49
CA PHE A 388 18.20 18.52 22.10
C PHE A 388 17.93 17.24 22.90
N LEU A 389 18.95 16.38 23.06
CA LEU A 389 18.84 15.17 23.87
C LEU A 389 18.51 15.49 25.31
N ASP A 390 19.15 16.49 25.91
CA ASP A 390 18.88 16.94 27.28
C ASP A 390 17.46 17.51 27.43
N ASP A 391 17.00 18.34 26.49
CA ASP A 391 15.68 18.99 26.52
C ASP A 391 14.52 18.02 26.24
N LYS A 392 14.73 17.01 25.39
CA LYS A 392 13.69 16.08 24.93
C LYS A 392 13.81 14.67 25.52
N LEU A 393 14.75 14.42 26.42
CA LEU A 393 15.07 13.09 26.96
C LEU A 393 13.85 12.31 27.46
N ASP A 394 12.99 12.96 28.24
CA ASP A 394 11.81 12.34 28.83
C ASP A 394 10.75 11.99 27.78
N MET A 395 10.73 12.70 26.65
CA MET A 395 9.87 12.36 25.51
C MET A 395 10.47 11.23 24.69
N ILE A 396 11.76 11.30 24.37
CA ILE A 396 12.49 10.27 23.60
C ILE A 396 12.32 8.90 24.26
N LYS A 397 12.47 8.83 25.58
CA LYS A 397 12.30 7.60 26.35
C LYS A 397 10.95 6.93 26.09
N ARG A 398 9.86 7.68 25.87
CA ARG A 398 8.51 7.12 25.69
C ARG A 398 8.32 6.42 24.34
N PHE A 399 9.26 6.55 23.41
CA PHE A 399 9.18 5.99 22.07
C PHE A 399 10.36 5.05 21.82
N PRO A 400 10.12 3.73 21.65
CA PRO A 400 11.19 2.76 21.42
C PRO A 400 12.10 3.10 20.23
N VAL A 401 11.51 3.48 19.09
CA VAL A 401 12.25 3.86 17.88
C VAL A 401 13.17 5.06 18.13
N ALA A 402 12.67 6.12 18.80
CA ALA A 402 13.48 7.30 19.09
C ALA A 402 14.59 7.01 20.11
N SER A 403 14.29 6.21 21.13
CA SER A 403 15.29 5.76 22.10
C SER A 403 16.40 4.96 21.43
N HIS A 404 16.06 4.10 20.47
CA HIS A 404 17.03 3.35 19.68
C HIS A 404 17.93 4.27 18.86
N THR A 405 17.35 5.22 18.11
CA THR A 405 18.10 6.21 17.33
C THR A 405 19.01 7.05 18.19
N ALA A 406 18.53 7.55 19.33
CA ALA A 406 19.31 8.33 20.29
C ALA A 406 20.52 7.55 20.81
N ALA A 407 20.32 6.27 21.16
CA ALA A 407 21.41 5.43 21.65
C ALA A 407 22.45 5.15 20.56
N LYS A 408 22.03 4.92 19.31
CA LYS A 408 22.94 4.70 18.18
C LYS A 408 23.85 5.92 17.96
N LEU A 409 23.27 7.12 17.92
CA LEU A 409 24.01 8.39 17.80
C LEU A 409 24.96 8.66 18.98
N LEU A 410 24.59 8.23 20.18
CA LEU A 410 25.45 8.36 21.37
C LEU A 410 26.59 7.33 21.39
N MET A 411 26.40 6.14 20.81
CA MET A 411 27.43 5.10 20.75
C MET A 411 28.57 5.44 19.79
N ASP A 412 28.34 6.28 18.78
CA ASP A 412 29.39 6.75 17.88
C ASP A 412 30.41 7.67 18.60
N LYS A 413 30.14 8.05 19.86
CA LYS A 413 31.00 8.91 20.67
C LYS A 413 31.61 8.15 21.86
N PRO A 414 32.94 8.28 22.13
CA PRO A 414 33.62 7.54 23.19
C PRO A 414 33.15 7.87 24.63
N SER A 415 32.42 8.97 24.83
CA SER A 415 31.81 9.35 26.11
C SER A 415 30.31 9.04 26.21
N GLY A 416 29.65 8.67 25.10
CA GLY A 416 28.20 8.50 25.00
C GLY A 416 27.69 7.08 25.29
N GLU A 417 28.59 6.10 25.36
CA GLU A 417 28.26 4.68 25.61
C GLU A 417 27.43 4.47 26.89
N GLN A 418 27.79 5.11 28.00
CA GLN A 418 27.04 5.00 29.26
C GLN A 418 25.63 5.60 29.17
N GLN A 419 25.47 6.70 28.43
CA GLN A 419 24.17 7.34 28.23
C GLN A 419 23.29 6.54 27.26
N ALA A 420 23.87 5.99 26.19
CA ALA A 420 23.20 5.06 25.28
C ALA A 420 22.67 3.83 26.03
N HIS A 421 23.51 3.24 26.90
CA HIS A 421 23.11 2.13 27.77
C HIS A 421 21.95 2.51 28.70
N GLN A 422 22.01 3.70 29.31
CA GLN A 422 20.98 4.15 30.24
C GLN A 422 19.64 4.40 29.53
N ILE A 423 19.65 5.01 28.35
CA ILE A 423 18.43 5.26 27.55
C ILE A 423 17.79 3.92 27.15
N MET A 424 18.57 3.00 26.60
CA MET A 424 18.09 1.68 26.18
C MET A 424 17.55 0.84 27.34
N HIS A 425 18.25 0.84 28.48
CA HIS A 425 17.80 0.15 29.68
C HIS A 425 16.52 0.77 30.25
N THR A 426 16.40 2.10 30.21
CA THR A 426 15.18 2.80 30.65
C THR A 426 14.00 2.50 29.74
N MET A 427 14.21 2.46 28.43
CA MET A 427 13.21 2.08 27.43
C MET A 427 12.68 0.66 27.69
N MET A 428 13.58 -0.31 27.87
CA MET A 428 13.21 -1.71 28.15
C MET A 428 12.41 -1.85 29.46
N ASN A 429 12.70 -1.04 30.47
CA ASN A 429 12.08 -1.11 31.80
C ASN A 429 10.81 -0.28 31.96
N GLN A 430 10.22 0.26 30.89
CA GLN A 430 8.95 0.96 31.00
C GLN A 430 7.81 -0.02 31.31
N ASP A 431 6.97 0.34 32.27
CA ASP A 431 5.99 -0.52 32.95
C ASP A 431 4.84 -1.07 32.05
N SER A 432 4.77 -0.71 30.77
CA SER A 432 3.73 -1.23 29.88
C SER A 432 4.12 -2.58 29.29
N GLN A 433 3.50 -3.65 29.75
CA GLN A 433 3.64 -5.01 29.19
C GLN A 433 3.46 -5.08 27.66
N GLY A 434 2.67 -4.16 27.06
CA GLY A 434 2.45 -4.11 25.62
C GLY A 434 3.58 -3.52 24.78
N LEU A 435 4.47 -2.69 25.34
CA LEU A 435 5.58 -2.07 24.59
C LEU A 435 6.91 -2.82 24.77
N PHE A 436 6.96 -3.75 25.72
CA PHE A 436 8.19 -4.47 26.03
C PHE A 436 8.74 -5.29 24.84
N PRO A 437 7.94 -6.06 24.07
CA PRO A 437 8.48 -6.81 22.94
C PRO A 437 9.13 -5.91 21.88
N GLU A 438 8.45 -4.86 21.41
CA GLU A 438 9.02 -3.93 20.43
C GLU A 438 10.27 -3.21 20.99
N ALA A 439 10.25 -2.80 22.27
CA ALA A 439 11.41 -2.20 22.93
C ALA A 439 12.60 -3.17 23.03
N LEU A 440 12.35 -4.42 23.40
CA LEU A 440 13.37 -5.47 23.46
C LEU A 440 13.94 -5.73 22.06
N HIS A 441 13.09 -5.79 21.04
CA HIS A 441 13.50 -5.95 19.65
C HIS A 441 14.51 -4.88 19.21
N HIS A 442 14.20 -3.62 19.44
CA HIS A 442 15.10 -2.51 19.13
C HIS A 442 16.39 -2.55 19.94
N TYR A 443 16.34 -2.97 21.20
CA TYR A 443 17.52 -3.14 22.04
C TYR A 443 18.44 -4.25 21.53
N LEU A 444 17.88 -5.42 21.21
CA LEU A 444 18.63 -6.57 20.69
C LEU A 444 19.22 -6.28 19.31
N PHE A 445 18.48 -5.58 18.45
CA PHE A 445 19.02 -5.12 17.16
C PHE A 445 20.22 -4.18 17.35
N ALA A 446 20.18 -3.28 18.34
CA ALA A 446 21.33 -2.44 18.69
C ALA A 446 22.51 -3.26 19.25
N CYS A 447 22.24 -4.32 20.02
CA CYS A 447 23.28 -5.23 20.52
C CYS A 447 24.05 -5.92 19.39
N ARG A 448 23.40 -6.22 18.25
CA ARG A 448 24.09 -6.76 17.06
C ARG A 448 25.11 -5.79 16.46
N GLN A 449 24.88 -4.49 16.64
CA GLN A 449 25.75 -3.43 16.10
C GLN A 449 26.84 -3.00 17.07
N SER A 450 26.75 -3.35 18.36
CA SER A 450 27.68 -2.89 19.41
C SER A 450 27.95 -3.94 20.49
N SER A 451 29.20 -4.36 20.61
CA SER A 451 29.64 -5.34 21.62
C SER A 451 29.55 -4.82 23.06
N ALA A 452 29.60 -3.50 23.25
CA ALA A 452 29.39 -2.84 24.54
C ALA A 452 27.99 -3.11 25.10
N LEU A 453 26.96 -3.03 24.25
CA LEU A 453 25.57 -3.31 24.63
C LEU A 453 25.35 -4.78 24.99
N VAL A 454 26.05 -5.71 24.33
CA VAL A 454 26.00 -7.15 24.66
C VAL A 454 26.46 -7.40 26.10
N SER A 455 27.50 -6.71 26.57
CA SER A 455 27.96 -6.82 27.96
C SER A 455 26.96 -6.32 28.99
N ALA A 456 26.10 -5.37 28.61
CA ALA A 456 25.00 -4.88 29.44
C ALA A 456 23.81 -5.85 29.41
N LEU A 457 23.56 -6.51 28.27
CA LEU A 457 22.55 -7.55 28.13
C LEU A 457 22.83 -8.72 29.09
N ASP A 458 24.09 -9.11 29.32
CA ASP A 458 24.45 -10.15 30.30
C ASP A 458 23.91 -9.85 31.71
N LYS A 459 23.85 -8.57 32.10
CA LYS A 459 23.33 -8.14 33.41
C LYS A 459 21.81 -8.09 33.44
N ALA A 460 21.19 -7.73 32.31
CA ALA A 460 19.73 -7.68 32.16
C ALA A 460 19.11 -9.04 31.80
N PHE A 461 19.92 -10.02 31.40
CA PHE A 461 19.50 -11.32 30.90
C PHE A 461 18.46 -12.02 31.80
N PRO A 462 18.63 -12.07 33.14
CA PRO A 462 17.62 -12.69 34.00
C PRO A 462 16.24 -12.03 33.93
N ASP A 463 16.20 -10.69 33.91
CA ASP A 463 14.96 -9.91 33.83
C ASP A 463 14.28 -10.10 32.46
N VAL A 464 15.06 -10.02 31.38
CA VAL A 464 14.57 -10.24 30.00
C VAL A 464 13.93 -11.63 29.87
N MET A 465 14.62 -12.67 30.33
CA MET A 465 14.10 -14.04 30.27
C MET A 465 12.85 -14.24 31.13
N GLN A 466 12.79 -13.63 32.33
CA GLN A 466 11.59 -13.68 33.17
C GLN A 466 10.40 -12.99 32.52
N ARG A 467 10.60 -11.83 31.89
CA ARG A 467 9.54 -11.09 31.21
C ARG A 467 9.05 -11.81 29.95
N LEU A 468 9.95 -12.39 29.15
CA LEU A 468 9.58 -13.27 28.04
C LEU A 468 8.78 -14.49 28.53
N ALA A 469 9.23 -15.14 29.62
CA ALA A 469 8.49 -16.25 30.22
C ALA A 469 7.10 -15.85 30.71
N CYS A 470 6.95 -14.66 31.31
CA CYS A 470 5.66 -14.09 31.70
C CYS A 470 4.72 -13.90 30.50
N LEU A 471 5.21 -13.31 29.40
CA LEU A 471 4.43 -13.13 28.17
C LEU A 471 4.00 -14.49 27.58
N LEU A 472 4.90 -15.46 27.64
CA LEU A 472 4.68 -16.81 27.13
C LEU A 472 3.88 -17.71 28.08
N LYS A 473 3.53 -17.23 29.29
CA LYS A 473 2.89 -18.01 30.36
C LYS A 473 3.67 -19.28 30.72
N VAL A 474 4.98 -19.23 30.59
CA VAL A 474 5.91 -20.27 31.03
C VAL A 474 6.17 -20.09 32.52
N ASP A 475 6.38 -21.18 33.25
CA ASP A 475 6.65 -21.15 34.70
C ASP A 475 7.95 -20.37 35.01
N THR A 476 7.80 -19.15 35.50
CA THR A 476 8.89 -18.23 35.79
C THR A 476 9.85 -18.77 36.83
N ASN A 477 9.39 -19.61 37.77
CA ASN A 477 10.26 -20.23 38.77
C ASN A 477 11.19 -21.27 38.15
N LYS A 478 10.72 -21.99 37.12
CA LYS A 478 11.55 -22.93 36.37
C LYS A 478 12.58 -22.20 35.52
N VAL A 479 12.17 -21.12 34.86
CA VAL A 479 13.05 -20.27 34.06
C VAL A 479 14.12 -19.63 34.94
N GLU A 480 13.76 -19.09 36.11
CA GLU A 480 14.70 -18.53 37.07
C GLU A 480 15.73 -19.56 37.54
N LYS A 481 15.28 -20.78 37.86
CA LYS A 481 16.20 -21.88 38.22
C LYS A 481 17.15 -22.22 37.08
N PHE A 482 16.64 -22.27 35.85
CA PHE A 482 17.44 -22.54 34.64
C PHE A 482 18.50 -21.45 34.39
N ILE A 483 18.13 -20.18 34.59
CA ILE A 483 19.06 -19.04 34.49
C ILE A 483 20.14 -19.14 35.56
N GLN A 484 19.77 -19.46 36.82
CA GLN A 484 20.75 -19.64 37.90
C GLN A 484 21.75 -20.76 37.58
N ASP A 485 21.28 -21.85 36.97
CA ASP A 485 22.13 -22.97 36.55
C ASP A 485 23.08 -22.55 35.40
N ILE A 486 22.60 -21.82 34.39
CA ILE A 486 23.42 -21.26 33.30
C ILE A 486 24.49 -20.30 33.84
N MET A 487 24.12 -19.40 34.75
CA MET A 487 25.05 -18.42 35.33
C MET A 487 26.13 -19.07 36.21
N ARG A 488 25.84 -20.20 36.85
CA ARG A 488 26.77 -20.94 37.72
C ARG A 488 27.72 -21.86 36.98
N ASP A 489 27.38 -22.26 35.76
CA ASP A 489 28.23 -23.11 34.95
C ASP A 489 29.55 -22.36 34.62
N THR A 490 30.66 -23.08 34.49
CA THR A 490 31.98 -22.52 34.15
C THR A 490 32.40 -22.87 32.73
N SER A 491 31.73 -23.81 32.06
CA SER A 491 32.07 -24.22 30.71
C SER A 491 31.24 -23.47 29.66
N ASN A 492 31.91 -22.82 28.71
CA ASN A 492 31.22 -22.07 27.65
C ASN A 492 30.35 -22.96 26.76
N ILE A 493 30.77 -24.21 26.52
CA ILE A 493 30.03 -25.16 25.67
C ILE A 493 28.73 -25.61 26.36
N SER A 494 28.78 -25.87 27.67
CA SER A 494 27.58 -26.26 28.43
C SER A 494 26.64 -25.08 28.66
N LYS A 495 27.18 -23.86 28.86
CA LYS A 495 26.39 -22.62 28.84
C LYS A 495 25.64 -22.43 27.52
N ALA A 496 26.35 -22.49 26.40
CA ALA A 496 25.74 -22.33 25.08
C ALA A 496 24.64 -23.37 24.83
N ARG A 497 24.88 -24.64 25.19
CA ARG A 497 23.87 -25.71 25.07
C ARG A 497 22.65 -25.47 25.96
N ALA A 498 22.85 -25.08 27.21
CA ALA A 498 21.76 -24.79 28.14
C ALA A 498 20.98 -23.54 27.70
N LEU A 499 21.67 -22.53 27.19
CA LEU A 499 21.06 -21.32 26.66
C LEU A 499 20.22 -21.61 25.41
N ASN A 500 20.74 -22.41 24.46
CA ASN A 500 19.97 -22.86 23.30
C ASN A 500 18.71 -23.60 23.74
N ALA A 501 18.84 -24.57 24.67
CA ALA A 501 17.69 -25.32 25.17
C ALA A 501 16.63 -24.43 25.85
N LEU A 502 17.04 -23.37 26.54
CA LEU A 502 16.12 -22.40 27.14
C LEU A 502 15.40 -21.58 26.06
N LEU A 503 16.14 -21.03 25.09
CA LEU A 503 15.57 -20.22 24.01
C LEU A 503 14.67 -21.06 23.10
N ASP A 504 15.06 -22.28 22.76
CA ASP A 504 14.25 -23.26 22.04
C ASP A 504 12.94 -23.53 22.78
N ALA A 505 13.00 -23.75 24.10
CA ALA A 505 11.80 -24.00 24.91
C ALA A 505 10.85 -22.79 24.96
N LEU A 506 11.39 -21.56 24.97
CA LEU A 506 10.59 -20.33 24.89
C LEU A 506 9.98 -20.17 23.49
N LEU A 507 10.73 -20.47 22.43
CA LEU A 507 10.22 -20.43 21.05
C LEU A 507 9.12 -21.47 20.83
N ASP A 508 9.30 -22.68 21.36
CA ASP A 508 8.29 -23.74 21.36
C ASP A 508 7.04 -23.32 22.13
N ALA A 509 7.19 -22.64 23.27
CA ALA A 509 6.06 -22.09 24.02
C ALA A 509 5.29 -21.05 23.21
N TRP A 510 6.00 -20.17 22.49
CA TRP A 510 5.38 -19.19 21.58
C TRP A 510 4.63 -19.88 20.43
N MET A 511 5.23 -20.88 19.79
CA MET A 511 4.56 -21.67 18.75
C MET A 511 3.34 -22.42 19.31
N GLY A 512 3.42 -22.87 20.56
CA GLY A 512 2.30 -23.40 21.33
C GLY A 512 1.16 -22.39 21.47
N GLN A 513 1.45 -21.15 21.88
CA GLN A 513 0.45 -20.07 21.95
C GLN A 513 -0.18 -19.78 20.58
N LEU A 514 0.62 -19.73 19.50
CA LEU A 514 0.13 -19.55 18.14
C LEU A 514 -0.84 -20.66 17.74
N SER A 515 -0.54 -21.92 18.08
CA SER A 515 -1.42 -23.07 17.80
C SER A 515 -2.74 -23.02 18.56
N VAL A 516 -2.73 -22.58 19.82
CA VAL A 516 -3.93 -22.42 20.65
C VAL A 516 -4.82 -21.32 20.08
N LEU A 517 -4.24 -20.18 19.72
CA LEU A 517 -4.96 -19.07 19.12
C LEU A 517 -5.62 -19.46 17.80
N HIS A 518 -4.96 -20.26 16.97
CA HIS A 518 -5.54 -20.79 15.75
C HIS A 518 -6.73 -21.74 16.02
N ARG A 519 -6.66 -22.57 17.07
CA ARG A 519 -7.78 -23.44 17.50
C ARG A 519 -8.97 -22.62 18.02
N ASP A 520 -8.71 -21.55 18.76
CA ASP A 520 -9.75 -20.68 19.29
C ASP A 520 -10.44 -19.88 18.18
N MET A 521 -9.68 -19.41 17.17
CA MET A 521 -10.22 -18.72 15.99
C MET A 521 -11.04 -19.64 15.08
N SER A 522 -10.72 -20.93 15.02
CA SER A 522 -11.50 -21.92 14.26
C SER A 522 -12.76 -22.40 14.99
N GLN A 523 -12.88 -22.14 16.30
CA GLN A 523 -14.04 -22.53 17.11
C GLN A 523 -15.01 -21.39 17.42
N LYS A 524 -14.61 -20.12 17.29
CA LYS A 524 -15.49 -18.96 17.55
C LYS A 524 -16.42 -18.65 16.37
N SER A 525 -17.72 -18.84 16.57
CA SER A 525 -18.79 -18.31 15.72
C SER A 525 -18.97 -16.80 15.94
N VAL A 526 -18.81 -16.01 14.87
CA VAL A 526 -19.38 -14.68 14.44
C VAL A 526 -19.89 -13.63 15.45
N LEU A 527 -20.21 -13.92 16.71
CA LEU A 527 -20.80 -12.97 17.65
C LEU A 527 -19.87 -12.73 18.85
N GLU A 528 -18.86 -11.88 18.67
CA GLU A 528 -18.25 -11.02 19.71
C GLU A 528 -17.00 -10.31 19.12
N GLN A 529 -17.18 -9.07 18.65
CA GLN A 529 -16.09 -8.15 18.30
C GLN A 529 -15.44 -7.59 19.57
N GLN A 530 -14.77 -8.43 20.34
CA GLN A 530 -13.74 -7.99 21.27
C GLN A 530 -12.37 -8.27 20.63
N GLU A 531 -11.45 -7.30 20.74
CA GLU A 531 -10.07 -7.38 20.24
C GLU A 531 -9.49 -8.77 20.53
N SER A 532 -9.36 -9.58 19.48
CA SER A 532 -8.80 -10.92 19.62
C SER A 532 -7.37 -10.79 20.16
N PRO A 533 -6.98 -11.54 21.20
CA PRO A 533 -5.59 -11.56 21.62
C PRO A 533 -4.77 -12.02 20.41
N ARG A 534 -3.87 -11.18 19.92
CA ARG A 534 -2.93 -11.52 18.83
C ARG A 534 -1.63 -11.99 19.47
N THR A 535 -1.04 -13.07 18.97
CA THR A 535 0.32 -13.44 19.37
C THR A 535 1.26 -12.38 18.83
N ASP A 536 2.01 -11.72 19.72
CA ASP A 536 2.99 -10.72 19.32
C ASP A 536 4.18 -11.42 18.65
N ILE A 537 4.45 -11.04 17.39
CA ILE A 537 5.56 -11.58 16.61
C ILE A 537 6.92 -11.15 17.16
N TYR A 538 7.00 -9.97 17.77
CA TYR A 538 8.25 -9.46 18.35
C TYR A 538 8.82 -10.42 19.38
N VAL A 539 7.98 -11.12 20.15
CA VAL A 539 8.43 -12.12 21.12
C VAL A 539 9.23 -13.27 20.46
N ALA A 540 8.76 -13.81 19.34
CA ALA A 540 9.50 -14.85 18.61
C ALA A 540 10.77 -14.30 17.96
N LEU A 541 10.66 -13.10 17.38
CA LEU A 541 11.78 -12.41 16.75
C LEU A 541 12.88 -12.08 17.75
N ASP A 542 12.53 -11.69 18.98
CA ASP A 542 13.45 -11.38 20.06
C ASP A 542 14.16 -12.63 20.57
N ILE A 543 13.44 -13.75 20.69
CA ILE A 543 14.05 -15.05 21.02
C ILE A 543 15.07 -15.43 19.95
N CYS A 544 14.73 -15.30 18.67
CA CYS A 544 15.67 -15.56 17.57
C CYS A 544 16.85 -14.56 17.55
N LEU A 545 16.62 -13.28 17.87
CA LEU A 545 17.70 -12.28 18.02
C LEU A 545 18.65 -12.68 19.16
N LEU A 546 18.11 -13.11 20.30
CA LEU A 546 18.88 -13.60 21.45
C LEU A 546 19.70 -14.84 21.09
N MET A 547 19.15 -15.77 20.29
CA MET A 547 19.91 -16.91 19.76
C MET A 547 21.09 -16.43 18.91
N GLY A 548 20.88 -15.45 18.03
CA GLY A 548 21.95 -14.92 17.17
C GLY A 548 23.03 -14.14 17.93
N ILE A 549 22.65 -13.39 18.97
CA ILE A 549 23.57 -12.55 19.76
C ILE A 549 24.35 -13.38 20.78
N LEU A 550 23.69 -14.32 21.47
CA LEU A 550 24.28 -15.04 22.60
C LEU A 550 24.86 -16.41 22.22
N LEU A 551 24.51 -16.94 21.04
CA LEU A 551 25.04 -18.19 20.50
C LEU A 551 25.81 -17.89 19.20
N GLU A 552 25.15 -18.04 18.06
CA GLU A 552 25.69 -17.87 16.72
C GLU A 552 24.56 -17.57 15.71
N PRO A 553 24.83 -16.90 14.58
CA PRO A 553 23.81 -16.59 13.57
C PRO A 553 23.07 -17.83 13.03
N SER A 554 23.74 -18.98 12.93
CA SER A 554 23.13 -20.27 12.57
C SER A 554 21.99 -20.66 13.50
N ALA A 555 22.13 -20.45 14.82
CA ALA A 555 21.08 -20.74 15.78
C ALA A 555 19.84 -19.84 15.57
N ALA A 556 20.05 -18.56 15.22
CA ALA A 556 18.95 -17.65 14.86
C ALA A 556 18.27 -18.06 13.55
N VAL A 557 19.05 -18.51 12.56
CA VAL A 557 18.55 -19.04 11.29
C VAL A 557 17.67 -20.27 11.51
N ASP A 558 18.12 -21.20 12.35
CA ASP A 558 17.36 -22.40 12.70
C ASP A 558 16.05 -22.06 13.43
N GLY A 559 16.11 -21.17 14.43
CA GLY A 559 14.92 -20.68 15.14
C GLY A 559 13.92 -19.98 14.21
N LEU A 560 14.39 -19.10 13.31
CA LEU A 560 13.54 -18.47 12.30
C LEU A 560 12.99 -19.48 11.31
N GLN A 561 13.75 -20.50 10.93
CA GLN A 561 13.26 -21.58 10.07
C GLN A 561 12.15 -22.37 10.77
N MET A 562 12.21 -22.59 12.09
CA MET A 562 11.10 -23.18 12.85
C MET A 562 9.84 -22.30 12.81
N VAL A 563 9.98 -20.98 13.02
CA VAL A 563 8.87 -20.02 12.93
C VAL A 563 8.24 -20.03 11.54
N LEU A 564 9.05 -19.93 10.48
CA LEU A 564 8.60 -19.91 9.09
C LEU A 564 7.96 -21.25 8.66
N SER A 565 8.45 -22.37 9.19
CA SER A 565 7.92 -23.71 8.90
C SER A 565 6.69 -24.06 9.74
N SER A 566 6.28 -23.20 10.67
CA SER A 566 5.11 -23.45 11.51
C SER A 566 3.87 -23.60 10.65
N SER A 567 3.12 -24.69 10.84
CA SER A 567 1.82 -24.90 10.17
C SER A 567 0.80 -23.79 10.43
N HIS A 568 1.02 -22.98 11.47
CA HIS A 568 0.16 -21.85 11.84
C HIS A 568 0.76 -20.49 11.45
N PHE A 569 1.91 -20.44 10.76
CA PHE A 569 2.54 -19.18 10.33
C PHE A 569 1.59 -18.32 9.48
N GLY A 570 0.78 -18.95 8.63
CA GLY A 570 -0.25 -18.28 7.82
C GLY A 570 -1.38 -17.60 8.62
N SER A 571 -1.50 -17.86 9.92
CA SER A 571 -2.50 -17.20 10.78
C SER A 571 -2.06 -15.82 11.30
N LEU A 572 -0.78 -15.49 11.17
CA LEU A 572 -0.23 -14.18 11.54
C LEU A 572 -0.66 -13.09 10.54
N SER A 573 -0.62 -11.84 11.01
CA SER A 573 -0.77 -10.69 10.10
C SER A 573 0.33 -10.72 9.03
N LEU A 574 0.03 -10.12 7.90
CA LEU A 574 0.96 -10.04 6.78
C LEU A 574 2.25 -9.30 7.16
N GLU A 575 2.12 -8.19 7.90
CA GLU A 575 3.24 -7.43 8.47
C GLU A 575 4.12 -8.31 9.37
N ALA A 576 3.52 -9.09 10.26
CA ALA A 576 4.26 -10.00 11.14
C ALA A 576 5.02 -11.06 10.35
N ARG A 577 4.40 -11.63 9.31
CA ARG A 577 5.08 -12.58 8.42
C ARG A 577 6.23 -11.92 7.68
N GLN A 578 6.06 -10.69 7.20
CA GLN A 578 7.11 -9.93 6.53
C GLN A 578 8.30 -9.63 7.46
N LEU A 579 8.04 -9.21 8.71
CA LEU A 579 9.10 -8.97 9.71
C LEU A 579 9.93 -10.24 9.97
N ALA A 580 9.30 -11.41 10.10
CA ALA A 580 10.01 -12.67 10.26
C ALA A 580 10.91 -13.00 9.06
N TRP A 581 10.44 -12.74 7.84
CA TRP A 581 11.25 -12.89 6.64
C TRP A 581 12.40 -11.88 6.58
N MET A 582 12.16 -10.60 6.87
CA MET A 582 13.22 -9.58 6.93
C MET A 582 14.34 -10.01 7.88
N GLN A 583 13.99 -10.46 9.09
CA GLN A 583 14.97 -10.93 10.05
C GLN A 583 15.71 -12.20 9.57
N ARG A 584 15.02 -13.12 8.90
CA ARG A 584 15.63 -14.30 8.28
C ARG A 584 16.67 -13.91 7.23
N PHE A 585 16.40 -12.90 6.40
CA PHE A 585 17.38 -12.37 5.45
C PHE A 585 18.58 -11.74 6.14
N VAL A 586 18.33 -10.91 7.16
CA VAL A 586 19.38 -10.23 7.91
C VAL A 586 20.37 -11.23 8.52
N PHE A 587 19.88 -12.30 9.18
CA PHE A 587 20.76 -13.32 9.74
C PHE A 587 21.40 -14.24 8.69
N GLU A 588 20.77 -14.43 7.52
CA GLU A 588 21.45 -15.12 6.41
C GLU A 588 22.65 -14.30 5.96
N VAL A 589 22.50 -12.99 5.80
CA VAL A 589 23.61 -12.10 5.43
C VAL A 589 24.73 -12.13 6.47
N ASP A 590 24.40 -12.12 7.77
CA ASP A 590 25.40 -12.25 8.84
C ASP A 590 26.20 -13.56 8.74
N LEU A 591 25.50 -14.68 8.53
CA LEU A 591 26.12 -15.99 8.39
C LEU A 591 27.08 -16.01 7.20
N LEU A 592 26.66 -15.42 6.08
CA LEU A 592 27.47 -15.31 4.87
C LEU A 592 28.74 -14.46 5.08
N GLN A 593 28.62 -13.34 5.80
CA GLN A 593 29.78 -12.48 6.14
C GLN A 593 30.79 -13.18 7.05
N GLN A 594 30.34 -14.10 7.92
CA GLN A 594 31.22 -14.91 8.76
C GLN A 594 31.96 -15.99 7.94
N GLU A 595 31.31 -16.57 6.93
CA GLU A 595 31.90 -17.61 6.06
C GLU A 595 32.90 -17.07 5.03
N ASP A 596 32.78 -15.81 4.59
CA ASP A 596 33.70 -15.15 3.64
C ASP A 596 35.15 -15.04 4.16
N VAL A 597 35.32 -15.11 5.49
CA VAL A 597 36.65 -15.19 6.13
C VAL A 597 37.35 -16.53 5.79
N GLY A 598 36.61 -17.51 5.25
CA GLY A 598 37.02 -18.88 4.99
C GLY A 598 36.72 -19.39 3.58
N SER A 599 37.17 -18.71 2.52
CA SER A 599 37.45 -19.29 1.19
C SER A 599 36.28 -19.84 0.32
N SER A 600 35.02 -19.63 0.67
CA SER A 600 33.90 -19.92 -0.23
C SER A 600 33.82 -18.88 -1.37
N PRO A 601 33.47 -19.26 -2.61
CA PRO A 601 33.24 -18.28 -3.66
C PRO A 601 31.90 -17.60 -3.40
N TRP A 602 31.93 -16.32 -3.02
CA TRP A 602 30.79 -15.39 -2.86
C TRP A 602 29.60 -15.64 -3.80
N ARG A 603 29.82 -16.11 -5.05
CA ARG A 603 28.77 -16.52 -5.99
C ARG A 603 27.81 -17.61 -5.47
N GLU A 604 28.29 -18.60 -4.71
CA GLU A 604 27.44 -19.66 -4.14
C GLU A 604 26.51 -19.09 -3.06
N HIS A 605 27.00 -18.13 -2.30
CA HIS A 605 26.25 -17.39 -1.28
C HIS A 605 25.18 -16.48 -1.88
N GLN A 606 25.50 -15.79 -2.99
CA GLN A 606 24.53 -15.01 -3.77
C GLN A 606 23.38 -15.87 -4.32
N ALA A 607 23.68 -17.09 -4.78
CA ALA A 607 22.65 -18.03 -5.25
C ALA A 607 21.74 -18.52 -4.12
N GLY A 608 22.29 -18.69 -2.90
CA GLY A 608 21.53 -19.02 -1.68
C GLY A 608 20.50 -17.95 -1.32
N LEU A 609 20.91 -16.67 -1.29
CA LEU A 609 20.00 -15.54 -1.02
C LEU A 609 18.90 -15.41 -2.09
N ALA A 610 19.25 -15.57 -3.37
CA ALA A 610 18.26 -15.55 -4.45
C ALA A 610 17.23 -16.69 -4.31
N LYS A 611 17.66 -17.88 -3.85
CA LYS A 611 16.76 -19.01 -3.57
C LYS A 611 15.87 -18.72 -2.36
N LEU A 612 16.40 -18.11 -1.30
CA LEU A 612 15.64 -17.68 -0.13
C LEU A 612 14.57 -16.65 -0.51
N PHE A 613 14.89 -15.72 -1.40
CA PHE A 613 13.94 -14.76 -1.95
C PHE A 613 12.83 -15.39 -2.79
N ARG A 614 13.16 -16.35 -3.66
CA ARG A 614 12.13 -17.10 -4.39
C ARG A 614 11.22 -17.90 -3.44
N LYS A 615 11.78 -18.45 -2.36
CA LYS A 615 11.01 -19.13 -1.30
C LYS A 615 10.06 -18.15 -0.60
N TYR A 616 10.55 -16.96 -0.24
CA TYR A 616 9.71 -15.87 0.29
C TYR A 616 8.52 -15.57 -0.62
N VAL A 617 8.77 -15.32 -1.92
CA VAL A 617 7.72 -15.00 -2.89
C VAL A 617 6.70 -16.13 -3.01
N GLY A 618 7.17 -17.38 -3.08
CA GLY A 618 6.30 -18.57 -3.14
C GLY A 618 5.45 -18.75 -1.88
N GLU A 619 6.04 -18.64 -0.70
CA GLU A 619 5.36 -18.87 0.58
C GLU A 619 4.47 -17.70 1.02
N MET A 620 4.79 -16.48 0.59
CA MET A 620 3.94 -15.31 0.82
C MET A 620 2.82 -15.16 -0.20
N SER A 621 2.90 -15.91 -1.31
CA SER A 621 1.91 -15.97 -2.38
C SER A 621 1.34 -14.59 -2.72
N VAL A 622 2.22 -13.60 -2.89
CA VAL A 622 1.86 -12.17 -2.85
C VAL A 622 0.69 -11.85 -3.78
N GLU A 623 0.71 -12.38 -5.00
CA GLU A 623 -0.35 -12.19 -6.00
C GLU A 623 -1.65 -12.90 -5.62
N ALA A 624 -1.57 -14.14 -5.13
CA ALA A 624 -2.73 -14.90 -4.71
C ALA A 624 -3.37 -14.28 -3.46
N GLU A 625 -2.55 -13.70 -2.57
CA GLU A 625 -3.01 -13.00 -1.38
C GLU A 625 -3.67 -11.67 -1.75
N MET A 626 -3.10 -10.91 -2.69
CA MET A 626 -3.73 -9.70 -3.21
C MET A 626 -5.10 -10.02 -3.81
N LEU A 627 -5.19 -11.04 -4.66
CA LEU A 627 -6.45 -11.46 -5.27
C LEU A 627 -7.43 -12.04 -4.24
N ARG A 628 -6.96 -12.79 -3.25
CA ARG A 628 -7.78 -13.36 -2.17
C ARG A 628 -8.41 -12.27 -1.30
N GLN A 629 -7.65 -11.23 -0.97
CA GLN A 629 -8.14 -10.08 -0.19
C GLN A 629 -9.26 -9.36 -0.94
N VAL A 630 -9.04 -9.05 -2.21
CA VAL A 630 -10.05 -8.41 -3.07
C VAL A 630 -11.28 -9.29 -3.25
N SER A 631 -11.09 -10.60 -3.52
CA SER A 631 -12.19 -11.54 -3.70
C SER A 631 -13.02 -11.71 -2.42
N LYS A 632 -12.38 -11.69 -1.25
CA LYS A 632 -13.06 -11.72 0.04
C LYS A 632 -13.83 -10.43 0.29
N GLN A 633 -13.25 -9.28 -0.03
CA GLN A 633 -13.92 -7.99 0.12
C GLN A 633 -15.17 -7.89 -0.74
N ILE A 634 -15.06 -8.23 -2.03
CA ILE A 634 -16.21 -8.31 -2.96
C ILE A 634 -17.28 -9.25 -2.38
N LYS A 635 -16.88 -10.38 -1.80
CA LYS A 635 -17.81 -11.31 -1.14
C LYS A 635 -18.52 -10.67 0.05
N ASP A 636 -17.77 -10.07 0.97
CA ASP A 636 -18.28 -9.47 2.21
C ASP A 636 -19.22 -8.29 1.90
N ASP A 637 -18.91 -7.49 0.88
CA ASP A 637 -19.76 -6.38 0.41
C ASP A 637 -21.05 -6.89 -0.24
N MET A 638 -20.97 -7.99 -1.00
CA MET A 638 -22.14 -8.63 -1.59
C MET A 638 -23.05 -9.29 -0.56
N GLU A 639 -22.49 -9.90 0.48
CA GLU A 639 -23.26 -10.43 1.61
C GLU A 639 -24.00 -9.33 2.39
N ARG A 640 -23.51 -8.08 2.33
CA ARG A 640 -24.14 -6.88 2.92
C ARG A 640 -25.11 -6.16 1.99
N ASN A 641 -25.35 -6.70 0.78
CA ASN A 641 -26.11 -6.04 -0.30
C ASN A 641 -25.55 -4.67 -0.71
N ALA A 642 -24.23 -4.47 -0.64
CA ALA A 642 -23.56 -3.26 -1.08
C ALA A 642 -22.99 -3.45 -2.50
N VAL A 643 -23.86 -3.45 -3.51
CA VAL A 643 -23.46 -3.69 -4.92
C VAL A 643 -22.52 -2.62 -5.42
N GLU A 644 -22.79 -1.36 -5.08
CA GLU A 644 -21.95 -0.21 -5.44
C GLU A 644 -20.52 -0.37 -4.90
N ASP A 645 -20.37 -0.76 -3.63
CA ASP A 645 -19.08 -0.97 -2.98
C ASP A 645 -18.31 -2.14 -3.60
N ALA A 646 -19.00 -3.24 -3.91
CA ALA A 646 -18.41 -4.40 -4.58
C ALA A 646 -17.90 -4.08 -6.00
N VAL A 647 -18.63 -3.24 -6.74
CA VAL A 647 -18.19 -2.75 -8.06
C VAL A 647 -16.98 -1.83 -7.92
N CYS A 648 -17.00 -0.90 -6.95
CA CYS A 648 -15.87 -0.03 -6.68
C CYS A 648 -14.61 -0.82 -6.26
N GLY A 649 -14.75 -1.83 -5.41
CA GLY A 649 -13.66 -2.71 -4.98
C GLY A 649 -13.12 -3.60 -6.10
N CYS A 650 -13.95 -3.95 -7.08
CA CYS A 650 -13.53 -4.65 -8.30
C CYS A 650 -12.69 -3.76 -9.24
N LEU A 651 -13.15 -2.53 -9.48
CA LEU A 651 -12.48 -1.58 -10.39
C LEU A 651 -11.18 -1.03 -9.80
N TYR A 652 -11.14 -0.84 -8.48
CA TYR A 652 -10.00 -0.28 -7.77
C TYR A 652 -9.59 -1.18 -6.58
N PRO A 653 -9.07 -2.39 -6.86
CA PRO A 653 -8.64 -3.34 -5.81
C PRO A 653 -7.53 -2.77 -4.91
N GLU A 654 -6.77 -1.82 -5.46
CA GLU A 654 -5.68 -1.09 -4.83
C GLU A 654 -6.15 -0.18 -3.70
N ARG A 655 -7.47 0.10 -3.58
CA ARG A 655 -8.07 0.86 -2.47
C ARG A 655 -7.77 0.27 -1.07
N HIS A 656 -7.16 -0.91 -0.99
CA HIS A 656 -6.93 -1.60 0.27
C HIS A 656 -5.52 -2.23 0.34
N GLN A 657 -4.61 -1.88 -0.59
CA GLN A 657 -3.33 -2.56 -0.78
C GLN A 657 -2.14 -1.61 -0.87
N LEU A 658 -1.66 -1.15 0.29
CA LEU A 658 -0.41 -0.40 0.41
C LEU A 658 0.61 -1.02 1.39
N ILE A 659 0.22 -2.08 2.10
CA ILE A 659 1.06 -2.65 3.16
C ILE A 659 2.12 -3.61 2.58
N THR A 660 1.80 -4.33 1.51
CA THR A 660 2.69 -5.37 0.96
C THR A 660 3.84 -4.86 0.11
N TYR A 661 3.62 -3.81 -0.68
CA TYR A 661 4.49 -3.45 -1.80
C TYR A 661 5.87 -2.91 -1.35
N ASP A 662 5.91 -1.96 -0.42
CA ASP A 662 7.18 -1.34 -0.01
C ASP A 662 8.11 -2.30 0.76
N VAL A 663 7.55 -3.16 1.61
CA VAL A 663 8.34 -4.16 2.36
C VAL A 663 8.86 -5.25 1.42
N ASN A 664 8.04 -5.64 0.42
CA ASN A 664 8.51 -6.49 -0.67
C ASN A 664 9.65 -5.82 -1.45
N ILE A 665 9.56 -4.51 -1.70
CA ILE A 665 10.63 -3.74 -2.35
C ILE A 665 11.88 -3.67 -1.47
N GLU A 666 11.76 -3.52 -0.16
CA GLU A 666 12.90 -3.47 0.75
C GLU A 666 13.62 -4.82 0.80
N ILE A 667 12.88 -5.92 0.97
CA ILE A 667 13.43 -7.28 0.88
C ILE A 667 14.03 -7.51 -0.52
N PHE A 668 13.36 -7.05 -1.57
CA PHE A 668 13.86 -7.13 -2.94
C PHE A 668 15.15 -6.32 -3.15
N ARG A 669 15.27 -5.12 -2.57
CA ARG A 669 16.48 -4.28 -2.62
C ARG A 669 17.64 -4.93 -1.87
N LEU A 670 17.36 -5.49 -0.68
CA LEU A 670 18.34 -6.28 0.08
C LEU A 670 18.82 -7.48 -0.74
N CYS A 671 17.92 -8.18 -1.44
CA CYS A 671 18.27 -9.28 -2.30
C CYS A 671 19.03 -8.83 -3.55
N LEU A 672 18.61 -7.75 -4.20
CA LEU A 672 19.24 -7.19 -5.39
C LEU A 672 20.68 -6.76 -5.13
N ALA A 673 20.94 -6.13 -3.97
CA ALA A 673 22.29 -5.78 -3.53
C ALA A 673 23.20 -7.03 -3.45
N ALA A 674 22.62 -8.20 -3.22
CA ALA A 674 23.31 -9.48 -3.20
C ALA A 674 23.30 -10.23 -4.55
N VAL A 675 22.53 -9.83 -5.57
CA VAL A 675 22.51 -10.50 -6.89
C VAL A 675 23.64 -9.99 -7.78
N ALA A 676 24.37 -10.91 -8.44
CA ALA A 676 25.43 -10.57 -9.38
C ALA A 676 24.90 -9.74 -10.57
N GLY A 677 25.61 -8.66 -10.95
CA GLY A 677 25.23 -7.74 -12.04
C GLY A 677 24.66 -8.37 -13.33
N PRO A 678 25.22 -9.44 -13.90
CA PRO A 678 24.67 -10.07 -15.12
C PRO A 678 23.37 -10.86 -14.89
N GLU A 679 23.05 -11.24 -13.65
CA GLU A 679 21.80 -11.93 -13.30
C GLU A 679 20.71 -10.96 -12.84
N GLN A 680 21.07 -9.71 -12.50
CA GLN A 680 20.12 -8.69 -12.05
C GLN A 680 19.00 -8.47 -13.07
N THR A 681 19.29 -8.41 -14.37
CA THR A 681 18.27 -8.23 -15.41
C THR A 681 17.28 -9.40 -15.50
N THR A 682 17.75 -10.63 -15.34
CA THR A 682 16.89 -11.84 -15.33
C THR A 682 16.10 -11.94 -14.03
N PHE A 683 16.72 -11.56 -12.91
CA PHE A 683 16.07 -11.42 -11.61
C PHE A 683 14.96 -10.37 -11.71
N TYR A 684 15.25 -9.14 -12.16
CA TYR A 684 14.28 -8.08 -12.43
C TYR A 684 13.12 -8.56 -13.30
N ALA A 685 13.41 -9.19 -14.44
CA ALA A 685 12.38 -9.68 -15.37
C ALA A 685 11.45 -10.74 -14.73
N SER A 686 11.93 -11.52 -13.77
CA SER A 686 11.12 -12.52 -13.07
C SER A 686 10.16 -11.95 -12.01
N PHE A 687 10.28 -10.67 -11.67
CA PHE A 687 9.42 -9.99 -10.70
C PHE A 687 8.62 -8.81 -11.27
N THR A 688 9.04 -8.26 -12.41
CA THR A 688 8.33 -7.16 -13.08
C THR A 688 6.88 -7.53 -13.39
N ASP A 689 6.58 -8.79 -13.72
CA ASP A 689 5.21 -9.22 -14.05
C ASP A 689 4.33 -9.41 -12.79
N SER A 690 4.94 -9.63 -11.62
CA SER A 690 4.25 -9.90 -10.35
C SER A 690 4.13 -8.71 -9.41
N LEU A 691 5.00 -7.72 -9.59
CA LEU A 691 5.02 -6.46 -8.83
C LEU A 691 4.54 -5.27 -9.68
N ALA A 692 4.28 -5.45 -10.99
CA ALA A 692 3.65 -4.41 -11.79
C ALA A 692 2.20 -4.19 -11.34
N LEU A 693 1.97 -3.00 -10.77
CA LEU A 693 0.65 -2.43 -10.52
C LEU A 693 -0.04 -2.08 -11.85
N SER A 694 -1.36 -1.90 -11.77
CA SER A 694 -2.27 -1.55 -12.86
C SER A 694 -1.75 -0.45 -13.81
N SER A 695 -2.21 -0.42 -15.07
CA SER A 695 -1.94 0.66 -16.00
C SER A 695 -2.94 1.82 -15.91
N GLU A 696 -3.99 1.69 -15.07
CA GLU A 696 -4.74 2.86 -14.59
C GLU A 696 -4.05 3.56 -13.42
N PHE A 697 -3.23 2.83 -12.65
CA PHE A 697 -2.14 3.42 -11.86
C PHE A 697 -1.03 4.00 -12.76
N SER A 698 -0.93 3.53 -14.02
CA SER A 698 0.04 3.99 -15.04
C SER A 698 -0.53 4.93 -16.13
N LEU A 699 -1.68 5.58 -15.92
CA LEU A 699 -1.93 6.88 -16.59
C LEU A 699 -1.01 7.99 -16.01
N ALA A 700 -0.27 7.68 -14.94
CA ALA A 700 0.92 8.43 -14.50
C ALA A 700 2.23 7.99 -15.20
N PHE A 701 2.19 7.07 -16.17
CA PHE A 701 3.36 6.64 -16.96
C PHE A 701 3.02 6.40 -18.45
N SER A 702 2.85 7.50 -19.18
CA SER A 702 3.23 7.60 -20.60
C SER A 702 3.64 9.05 -20.85
N GLY A 703 4.81 9.42 -21.35
CA GLY A 703 6.05 8.74 -21.68
C GLY A 703 6.94 9.87 -22.20
N THR A 704 8.10 10.06 -21.57
CA THR A 704 9.08 11.16 -21.75
C THR A 704 8.59 12.58 -21.50
#